data_AF-A0A174GYB9-F1
#
_entry.id   AF-A0A174GYB9-F1
#
_cell.length_a   1.000
_cell.length_b   1.000
_cell.length_c   1.000
_cell.angle_alpha   90.00
_cell.angle_beta   90.00
_cell.angle_gamma   90.00
#
_symmetry.space_group_name_H-M   'P 1'
#
loop_
_entity.id
_entity.type
_entity.pdbx_description
1 polymer ?
#
loop_
_entity_poly.entity_id
_entity_poly.type
_entity_poly.pdbx_seq_one_letter_code
_entity_poly.pdbx_strand_id
1 'polypeptide(L)'
;MKLYIISNRLPVKAVAEQDTFVFSRSEGGLTTGLNSLQGNYEKHWVGWPGICTDKEEEKQDICHRLEEMNLHPIFLSDEQYKNYYEGYSNSTLWPLCHYFFAYTLYRKSFWQSYQEVNALFCREIIRLVEPDDWVWVQDYQLMLLPEMLRQELPRLHIGYFHHIPFPSYELFRILPERAEILKGLLGADFIAFHTHDYMRHFISAAERVLHMDFSLDETRIGSRIVRVDALPMGINYDLYHNVSQQKNVWKAIERTRLLFGKHKLILSVDRLDYSKGILHRLYGFASFLEHHPEYHGKVTLAMVIVPSRDHVGSYAELKTRIDEEIGSINGRYSTMNWTPVCYFYHGFSFEELAAMYFIADIALVTPLRDGMNLVAKEYIAVKQDNPGVLVLSEMAGAAVELTDALLVNPNDTEQIENAICRALEMPFEEQKERMHRMQSIVSVQTVNKWAADFVNEWQEVAHKNKTMLLKKIGSQNMQEIQHQYLHAKKRLILLDYDGTLVPFQKRPEDASPTPQLLDTLQKLTADPLNHVVINSGRDHFTLEKWLGALPISFAAEHGAFYKENGVWHKNVHAQEWSPGLLSILKLFVSKTPRSHLEVKETALAWHYRETDAWLGRLRAQQLVNSLISICLKQNLQIMQGNKVIEIKSPEFTKGSEVNRLLLATRYDFILAMGDDTTDDDMFKALPVTAVTVKIGTASESARYNLPVQTDTLPFLQRLTDKSVVKAALKSGLKGQLSSAIDFLKRIINH
;
A
#
# COMPACT_ATOMS: atom_id res chain seq x y z
N MET A 1 16.73 -8.83 -13.93
CA MET A 1 15.45 -8.16 -13.61
C MET A 1 15.65 -6.68 -13.89
N LYS A 2 14.78 -6.09 -14.72
CA LYS A 2 14.81 -4.65 -14.97
C LYS A 2 13.96 -3.94 -13.92
N LEU A 3 14.52 -2.90 -13.29
CA LEU A 3 13.85 -2.08 -12.29
C LEU A 3 13.82 -0.64 -12.78
N TYR A 4 12.61 -0.12 -13.00
CA TYR A 4 12.37 1.24 -13.43
C TYR A 4 11.94 2.08 -12.23
N ILE A 5 12.81 2.98 -11.79
CA ILE A 5 12.54 3.92 -10.70
C ILE A 5 11.96 5.19 -11.30
N ILE A 6 10.77 5.57 -10.86
CA ILE A 6 10.08 6.74 -11.39
C ILE A 6 9.95 7.79 -10.29
N SER A 7 10.56 8.95 -10.47
CA SER A 7 10.41 10.08 -9.55
C SER A 7 10.23 11.38 -10.31
N ASN A 8 9.67 12.40 -9.65
CA ASN A 8 9.47 13.70 -10.27
C ASN A 8 10.76 14.27 -10.89
N ARG A 9 11.91 14.15 -10.20
CA ARG A 9 13.23 14.58 -10.70
C ARG A 9 14.14 13.39 -10.94
N LEU A 10 15.02 13.50 -11.93
CA LEU A 10 16.16 12.62 -12.09
C LEU A 10 17.17 12.78 -10.93
N PRO A 11 18.04 11.77 -10.70
CA PRO A 11 19.12 11.84 -9.71
C PRO A 11 20.20 12.88 -10.06
N VAL A 12 20.10 13.46 -11.26
CA VAL A 12 20.95 14.55 -11.76
C VAL A 12 20.07 15.68 -12.29
N LYS A 13 20.64 16.90 -12.30
CA LYS A 13 20.07 18.10 -12.90
C LYS A 13 20.95 18.57 -14.05
N ALA A 14 20.34 18.83 -15.20
CA ALA A 14 20.98 19.49 -16.34
C ALA A 14 21.16 20.99 -16.06
N VAL A 15 22.37 21.50 -16.30
CA VAL A 15 22.74 22.91 -16.21
C VAL A 15 23.34 23.32 -17.55
N ALA A 16 22.84 24.39 -18.14
CA ALA A 16 23.38 24.92 -19.39
C ALA A 16 24.70 25.67 -19.12
N GLU A 17 25.77 25.28 -19.82
CA GLU A 17 27.06 25.95 -19.82
C GLU A 17 27.56 26.12 -21.26
N GLN A 18 27.72 27.38 -21.71
CA GLN A 18 28.42 27.79 -22.95
C GLN A 18 28.25 26.79 -24.13
N ASP A 19 27.01 26.59 -24.57
CA ASP A 19 26.57 25.71 -25.67
C ASP A 19 26.56 24.19 -25.40
N THR A 20 26.72 23.77 -24.14
CA THR A 20 26.59 22.35 -23.72
C THR A 20 25.79 22.20 -22.43
N PHE A 21 25.40 20.96 -22.10
CA PHE A 21 24.78 20.62 -20.82
C PHE A 21 25.73 19.84 -19.92
N VAL A 22 25.86 20.30 -18.67
CA VAL A 22 26.58 19.62 -17.59
C VAL A 22 25.57 19.09 -16.58
N PHE A 23 25.81 17.88 -16.08
CA PHE A 23 24.93 17.22 -15.10
C PHE A 23 25.52 17.32 -13.70
N SER A 24 24.76 17.93 -12.78
CA SER A 24 25.08 18.01 -11.36
C SER A 24 24.17 17.07 -10.56
N ARG A 25 24.62 16.57 -9.41
CA ARG A 25 23.80 15.67 -8.59
C ARG A 25 22.59 16.42 -8.02
N SER A 26 21.40 15.82 -8.13
CA SER A 26 20.19 16.36 -7.52
C SER A 26 20.25 16.25 -5.99
N GLU A 27 19.67 17.24 -5.31
CA GLU A 27 19.54 17.25 -3.86
C GLU A 27 18.51 16.19 -3.38
N GLY A 28 18.85 15.40 -2.36
CA GLY A 28 17.88 14.54 -1.65
C GLY A 28 18.38 13.12 -1.30
N GLY A 29 17.78 12.53 -0.25
CA GLY A 29 18.14 11.19 0.26
C GLY A 29 17.70 10.02 -0.63
N LEU A 30 16.67 10.21 -1.46
CA LEU A 30 16.11 9.18 -2.37
C LEU A 30 17.16 8.61 -3.33
N THR A 31 17.90 9.50 -4.00
CA THR A 31 18.95 9.14 -4.96
C THR A 31 20.07 8.34 -4.30
N THR A 32 20.52 8.76 -3.12
CA THR A 32 21.56 8.06 -2.37
C THR A 32 21.12 6.64 -1.98
N GLY A 33 19.85 6.48 -1.60
CA GLY A 33 19.27 5.19 -1.25
C GLY A 33 19.17 4.22 -2.40
N LEU A 34 18.52 4.64 -3.47
CA LEU A 34 18.20 3.76 -4.60
C LEU A 34 19.43 3.40 -5.45
N ASN A 35 20.44 4.28 -5.50
CA ASN A 35 21.73 3.93 -6.12
C ASN A 35 22.43 2.81 -5.34
N SER A 36 22.23 2.74 -4.02
CA SER A 36 22.90 1.82 -3.11
C SER A 36 22.20 0.45 -2.97
N LEU A 37 21.03 0.26 -3.60
CA LEU A 37 20.36 -1.04 -3.74
C LEU A 37 21.36 -2.10 -4.25
N GLN A 38 21.66 -3.08 -3.40
CA GLN A 38 22.53 -4.21 -3.72
C GLN A 38 21.74 -5.28 -4.49
N GLY A 39 22.32 -5.84 -5.55
CA GLY A 39 21.71 -6.88 -6.37
C GLY A 39 21.98 -6.72 -7.87
N ASN A 40 21.81 -7.79 -8.64
CA ASN A 40 21.95 -7.79 -10.10
C ASN A 40 20.68 -7.25 -10.78
N TYR A 41 20.31 -6.01 -10.46
CA TYR A 41 19.23 -5.29 -11.13
C TYR A 41 19.79 -4.40 -12.22
N GLU A 42 19.19 -4.47 -13.40
CA GLU A 42 19.38 -3.46 -14.44
C GLU A 42 18.47 -2.29 -14.09
N LYS A 43 19.06 -1.21 -13.55
CA LYS A 43 18.31 -0.06 -13.02
C LYS A 43 18.16 0.99 -14.11
N HIS A 44 16.93 1.42 -14.32
CA HIS A 44 16.60 2.57 -15.16
C HIS A 44 15.89 3.62 -14.30
N TRP A 45 16.21 4.89 -14.51
CA TRP A 45 15.57 5.98 -13.78
C TRP A 45 14.81 6.88 -14.74
N VAL A 46 13.55 7.20 -14.43
CA VAL A 46 12.72 8.08 -15.25
C VAL A 46 12.31 9.31 -14.43
N GLY A 47 12.44 10.51 -14.99
CA GLY A 47 12.06 11.74 -14.29
C GLY A 47 12.41 13.03 -15.03
N TRP A 48 12.06 14.18 -14.47
CA TRP A 48 12.38 15.49 -15.05
C TRP A 48 13.87 15.84 -14.84
N PRO A 49 14.60 16.29 -15.90
CA PRO A 49 16.03 16.62 -15.82
C PRO A 49 16.34 17.95 -15.13
N GLY A 50 15.33 18.67 -14.63
CA GLY A 50 15.54 19.91 -13.87
C GLY A 50 15.62 21.19 -14.72
N ILE A 51 15.34 21.08 -16.03
CA ILE A 51 15.26 22.20 -16.97
C ILE A 51 13.98 22.09 -17.82
N CYS A 52 13.35 23.23 -18.09
CA CYS A 52 12.29 23.35 -19.09
C CYS A 52 12.93 23.82 -20.40
N THR A 53 12.78 23.05 -21.47
CA THR A 53 13.22 23.46 -22.81
C THR A 53 12.22 22.96 -23.85
N ASP A 54 11.90 23.85 -24.80
CA ASP A 54 11.04 23.54 -25.94
C ASP A 54 11.83 23.21 -27.20
N LYS A 55 13.15 23.38 -27.20
CA LYS A 55 14.00 23.09 -28.36
C LYS A 55 14.28 21.62 -28.48
N GLU A 56 13.92 21.02 -29.61
CA GLU A 56 14.09 19.58 -29.84
C GLU A 56 15.57 19.15 -29.87
N GLU A 57 16.45 20.01 -30.39
CA GLU A 57 17.91 19.76 -30.40
C GLU A 57 18.48 19.62 -28.98
N GLU A 58 18.05 20.49 -28.04
CA GLU A 58 18.48 20.43 -26.64
C GLU A 58 17.94 19.18 -25.95
N LYS A 59 16.69 18.79 -26.23
CA LYS A 59 16.11 17.54 -25.70
C LYS A 59 16.90 16.31 -26.17
N GLN A 60 17.27 16.28 -27.44
CA GLN A 60 18.03 15.16 -28.03
C GLN A 60 19.43 15.05 -27.44
N ASP A 61 20.17 16.16 -27.28
CA ASP A 61 21.50 16.15 -26.63
C ASP A 61 21.41 15.66 -25.18
N ILE A 62 20.42 16.15 -24.42
CA ILE A 62 20.18 15.71 -23.03
C ILE A 62 19.84 14.21 -22.98
N CYS A 63 18.94 13.72 -23.84
CA CYS A 63 18.58 12.30 -23.90
C CYS A 63 19.81 11.43 -24.19
N HIS A 64 20.58 11.78 -25.22
CA HIS A 64 21.72 10.97 -25.64
C HIS A 64 22.77 10.81 -24.53
N ARG A 65 23.06 11.89 -23.78
CA ARG A 65 24.02 11.84 -22.67
C ARG A 65 23.50 11.07 -21.46
N LEU A 66 22.19 11.10 -21.22
CA LEU A 66 21.55 10.42 -20.09
C LEU A 66 21.32 8.93 -20.35
N GLU A 67 21.18 8.51 -21.61
CA GLU A 67 21.02 7.11 -22.02
C GLU A 67 22.20 6.24 -21.56
N GLU A 68 23.44 6.74 -21.66
CA GLU A 68 24.64 6.02 -21.19
C GLU A 68 24.59 5.68 -19.68
N MET A 69 23.80 6.43 -18.92
CA MET A 69 23.60 6.27 -17.48
C MET A 69 22.30 5.56 -17.12
N ASN A 70 21.55 5.05 -18.11
CA ASN A 70 20.20 4.50 -17.95
C ASN A 70 19.21 5.50 -17.31
N LEU A 71 19.38 6.79 -17.61
CA LEU A 71 18.51 7.87 -17.16
C LEU A 71 17.63 8.33 -18.32
N HIS A 72 16.32 8.37 -18.09
CA HIS A 72 15.30 8.65 -19.10
C HIS A 72 14.58 9.96 -18.75
N PRO A 73 14.92 11.08 -19.40
CA PRO A 73 14.35 12.37 -19.07
C PRO A 73 12.90 12.51 -19.55
N ILE A 74 12.06 13.14 -18.73
CA ILE A 74 10.72 13.61 -19.11
C ILE A 74 10.70 15.13 -19.08
N PHE A 75 10.57 15.74 -20.26
CA PHE A 75 10.56 17.18 -20.39
C PHE A 75 9.17 17.76 -20.08
N LEU A 76 9.16 18.80 -19.26
CA LEU A 76 7.96 19.56 -18.91
C LEU A 76 8.03 20.93 -19.57
N SER A 77 6.89 21.45 -20.02
CA SER A 77 6.80 22.87 -20.40
C SER A 77 6.83 23.76 -19.15
N ASP A 78 7.13 25.05 -19.31
CA ASP A 78 7.09 26.01 -18.19
C ASP A 78 5.71 26.10 -17.54
N GLU A 79 4.65 26.02 -18.34
CA GLU A 79 3.27 26.01 -17.83
C GLU A 79 2.97 24.75 -17.01
N GLN A 80 3.41 23.58 -17.49
CA GLN A 80 3.29 22.33 -16.75
C GLN A 80 4.08 22.39 -15.45
N TYR A 81 5.34 22.81 -15.49
CA TYR A 81 6.17 22.96 -14.29
C TYR A 81 5.49 23.87 -13.25
N LYS A 82 4.98 25.02 -13.68
CA LYS A 82 4.28 25.98 -12.82
C LYS A 82 3.00 25.41 -12.22
N ASN A 83 2.12 24.79 -13.01
CA ASN A 83 0.81 24.37 -12.54
C ASN A 83 0.83 22.99 -11.85
N TYR A 84 1.67 22.05 -12.28
CA TYR A 84 1.80 20.72 -11.66
C TYR A 84 2.76 20.70 -10.48
N TYR A 85 3.98 21.22 -10.63
CA TYR A 85 5.01 21.11 -9.59
C TYR A 85 4.86 22.23 -8.55
N GLU A 86 4.89 23.49 -8.96
CA GLU A 86 4.69 24.61 -8.03
C GLU A 86 3.24 24.70 -7.55
N GLY A 87 2.29 24.47 -8.44
CA GLY A 87 0.85 24.46 -8.18
C GLY A 87 0.38 23.23 -7.40
N TYR A 88 -0.15 22.20 -8.08
CA TYR A 88 -0.84 21.10 -7.38
C TYR A 88 0.07 20.37 -6.37
N SER A 89 1.30 20.06 -6.75
CA SER A 89 2.21 19.34 -5.87
C SER A 89 2.61 20.17 -4.64
N ASN A 90 3.14 21.39 -4.83
CA ASN A 90 3.75 22.15 -3.72
C ASN A 90 2.84 23.21 -3.09
N SER A 91 1.76 23.62 -3.76
CA SER A 91 0.76 24.56 -3.23
C SER A 91 -0.55 23.88 -2.82
N THR A 92 -0.82 22.64 -3.24
CA THR A 92 -2.03 21.89 -2.80
C THR A 92 -1.68 20.70 -1.92
N LEU A 93 -0.92 19.73 -2.44
CA LEU A 93 -0.66 18.46 -1.76
C LEU A 93 0.32 18.61 -0.61
N TRP A 94 1.46 19.29 -0.82
CA TRP A 94 2.46 19.50 0.23
C TRP A 94 1.88 20.15 1.50
N PRO A 95 1.23 21.34 1.44
CA PRO A 95 0.65 21.96 2.65
C PRO A 95 -0.38 21.05 3.31
N LEU A 96 -1.26 20.43 2.52
CA LEU A 96 -2.31 19.56 3.05
C LEU A 96 -1.72 18.37 3.83
N CYS A 97 -0.78 17.66 3.21
CA CYS A 97 -0.15 16.47 3.77
C CYS A 97 0.68 16.80 5.02
N HIS A 98 1.22 18.02 5.11
CA HIS A 98 1.92 18.53 6.28
C HIS A 98 1.01 19.27 7.29
N TYR A 99 -0.31 19.21 7.12
CA TYR A 99 -1.33 19.74 8.05
C TYR A 99 -1.46 21.27 8.05
N PHE A 100 -0.88 21.95 7.06
CA PHE A 100 -1.00 23.38 6.84
C PHE A 100 -2.16 23.69 5.89
N PHE A 101 -3.37 23.26 6.23
CA PHE A 101 -4.55 23.41 5.36
C PHE A 101 -4.78 24.86 4.91
N ALA A 102 -4.43 25.84 5.76
CA ALA A 102 -4.57 27.26 5.45
C ALA A 102 -3.69 27.73 4.28
N TYR A 103 -2.63 26.98 3.96
CA TYR A 103 -1.75 27.23 2.81
C TYR A 103 -2.14 26.42 1.57
N THR A 104 -3.14 25.55 1.67
CA THR A 104 -3.62 24.74 0.54
C THR A 104 -4.38 25.63 -0.44
N LEU A 105 -3.78 25.84 -1.61
CA LEU A 105 -4.40 26.54 -2.74
C LEU A 105 -5.01 25.53 -3.70
N TYR A 106 -6.30 25.69 -4.01
CA TYR A 106 -6.98 24.87 -5.00
C TYR A 106 -7.29 25.68 -6.25
N ARG A 107 -6.87 25.17 -7.41
CA ARG A 107 -7.22 25.71 -8.73
C ARG A 107 -7.47 24.56 -9.70
N LYS A 108 -8.48 24.70 -10.55
CA LYS A 108 -8.80 23.70 -11.57
C LYS A 108 -7.61 23.45 -12.53
N SER A 109 -6.88 24.51 -12.89
CA SER A 109 -5.69 24.40 -13.74
C SER A 109 -4.56 23.59 -13.10
N PHE A 110 -4.42 23.63 -11.78
CA PHE A 110 -3.43 22.83 -11.05
C PHE A 110 -3.76 21.35 -11.19
N TRP A 111 -5.01 20.97 -10.93
CA TRP A 111 -5.44 19.58 -11.07
C TRP A 111 -5.33 19.08 -12.51
N GLN A 112 -5.76 19.87 -13.50
CA GLN A 112 -5.65 19.52 -14.92
C GLN A 112 -4.18 19.25 -15.30
N SER A 113 -3.28 20.17 -14.95
CA SER A 113 -1.85 19.97 -15.20
C SER A 113 -1.28 18.76 -14.45
N TYR A 114 -1.78 18.47 -13.24
CA TYR A 114 -1.38 17.28 -12.49
C TYR A 114 -1.77 15.97 -13.19
N GLN A 115 -2.97 15.92 -13.77
CA GLN A 115 -3.41 14.80 -14.61
C GLN A 115 -2.59 14.71 -15.91
N GLU A 116 -2.37 15.83 -16.59
CA GLU A 116 -1.62 15.90 -17.85
C GLU A 116 -0.18 15.41 -17.69
N VAL A 117 0.51 15.85 -16.63
CA VAL A 117 1.89 15.45 -16.36
C VAL A 117 1.95 13.98 -15.93
N ASN A 118 1.05 13.48 -15.07
CA ASN A 118 1.01 12.05 -14.75
C ASN A 118 0.73 11.20 -16.01
N ALA A 119 -0.14 11.66 -16.92
CA ALA A 119 -0.38 11.00 -18.20
C ALA A 119 0.84 11.07 -19.14
N LEU A 120 1.61 12.15 -19.11
CA LEU A 120 2.88 12.26 -19.84
C LEU A 120 3.89 11.23 -19.31
N PHE A 121 4.06 11.14 -17.99
CA PHE A 121 4.88 10.11 -17.36
C PHE A 121 4.45 8.71 -17.80
N CYS A 122 3.14 8.42 -17.77
CA CYS A 122 2.59 7.15 -18.22
C CYS A 122 2.98 6.82 -19.67
N ARG A 123 2.77 7.76 -20.60
CA ARG A 123 3.07 7.58 -22.03
C ARG A 123 4.54 7.28 -22.30
N GLU A 124 5.46 8.01 -21.65
CA GLU A 124 6.89 7.78 -21.85
C GLU A 124 7.35 6.46 -21.22
N ILE A 125 6.81 6.09 -20.05
CA ILE A 125 7.16 4.82 -19.40
C ILE A 125 6.69 3.61 -20.21
N ILE A 126 5.49 3.64 -20.80
CA ILE A 126 4.95 2.53 -21.61
C ILE A 126 5.84 2.21 -22.82
N ARG A 127 6.58 3.20 -23.34
CA ARG A 127 7.55 2.99 -24.44
C ARG A 127 8.82 2.27 -23.99
N LEU A 128 9.12 2.29 -22.69
CA LEU A 128 10.37 1.79 -22.11
C LEU A 128 10.23 0.43 -21.43
N VAL A 129 9.03 0.06 -20.97
CA VAL A 129 8.79 -1.12 -20.15
C VAL A 129 8.05 -2.22 -20.91
N GLU A 130 8.32 -3.47 -20.55
CA GLU A 130 7.65 -4.66 -21.07
C GLU A 130 6.67 -5.26 -20.03
N PRO A 131 5.75 -6.15 -20.43
CA PRO A 131 4.93 -6.90 -19.47
C PRO A 131 5.79 -7.65 -18.43
N ASP A 132 5.36 -7.64 -17.17
CA ASP A 132 6.07 -8.21 -16.00
C ASP A 132 7.35 -7.45 -15.56
N ASP A 133 7.67 -6.28 -16.14
CA ASP A 133 8.72 -5.41 -15.59
C ASP A 133 8.31 -4.77 -14.25
N TRP A 134 9.32 -4.32 -13.49
CA TRP A 134 9.17 -3.75 -12.15
C TRP A 134 9.25 -2.23 -12.22
N VAL A 135 8.15 -1.56 -11.89
CA VAL A 135 8.05 -0.09 -11.88
C VAL A 135 7.84 0.40 -10.45
N TRP A 136 8.83 1.11 -9.91
CA TRP A 136 8.81 1.67 -8.56
C TRP A 136 8.60 3.18 -8.60
N VAL A 137 7.36 3.60 -8.39
CA VAL A 137 6.91 4.99 -8.39
C VAL A 137 7.18 5.65 -7.04
N GLN A 138 7.70 6.87 -7.08
CA GLN A 138 8.11 7.63 -5.91
C GLN A 138 7.26 8.89 -5.75
N ASP A 139 6.71 9.02 -4.55
CA ASP A 139 6.27 10.26 -3.91
C ASP A 139 5.00 10.94 -4.45
N TYR A 140 4.57 11.99 -3.74
CA TYR A 140 3.26 12.63 -3.87
C TYR A 140 3.01 13.34 -5.22
N GLN A 141 4.03 13.57 -6.05
CA GLN A 141 3.82 14.21 -7.34
C GLN A 141 3.24 13.22 -8.38
N LEU A 142 3.39 11.91 -8.17
CA LEU A 142 3.03 10.87 -9.14
C LEU A 142 1.93 9.92 -8.62
N MET A 143 0.98 10.42 -7.81
CA MET A 143 -0.02 9.56 -7.18
C MET A 143 -1.06 8.98 -8.15
N LEU A 144 -1.21 9.52 -9.37
CA LEU A 144 -2.13 8.97 -10.37
C LEU A 144 -1.48 7.93 -11.27
N LEU A 145 -0.16 7.97 -11.36
CA LEU A 145 0.63 7.16 -12.28
C LEU A 145 0.43 5.65 -12.11
N PRO A 146 0.33 5.06 -10.89
CA PRO A 146 0.20 3.61 -10.76
C PRO A 146 -1.05 3.05 -11.45
N GLU A 147 -2.20 3.71 -11.29
CA GLU A 147 -3.45 3.29 -11.96
C GLU A 147 -3.39 3.52 -13.47
N MET A 148 -2.81 4.65 -13.93
CA MET A 148 -2.64 4.90 -15.36
C MET A 148 -1.79 3.82 -16.03
N LEU A 149 -0.67 3.42 -15.41
CA LEU A 149 0.19 2.33 -15.89
C LEU A 149 -0.54 0.99 -15.87
N ARG A 150 -1.30 0.70 -14.81
CA ARG A 150 -2.06 -0.54 -14.67
C ARG A 150 -3.11 -0.71 -15.75
N GLN A 151 -3.76 0.37 -16.17
CA GLN A 151 -4.79 0.34 -17.22
C GLN A 151 -4.20 0.00 -18.60
N GLU A 152 -3.03 0.54 -18.91
CA GLU A 152 -2.34 0.32 -20.19
C GLU A 152 -1.57 -1.00 -20.22
N LEU A 153 -0.88 -1.35 -19.13
CA LEU A 153 -0.08 -2.57 -18.99
C LEU A 153 -0.46 -3.34 -17.70
N PRO A 154 -1.55 -4.13 -17.74
CA PRO A 154 -2.09 -4.81 -16.55
C PRO A 154 -1.15 -5.79 -15.85
N ARG A 155 -0.08 -6.22 -16.52
CA ARG A 155 0.89 -7.21 -16.03
C ARG A 155 2.13 -6.62 -15.37
N LEU A 156 2.29 -5.30 -15.36
CA LEU A 156 3.42 -4.68 -14.66
C LEU A 156 3.41 -5.05 -13.18
N HIS A 157 4.58 -5.19 -12.58
CA HIS A 157 4.72 -5.13 -11.15
C HIS A 157 4.88 -3.67 -10.79
N ILE A 158 3.98 -3.11 -9.98
CA ILE A 158 3.97 -1.67 -9.65
C ILE A 158 4.08 -1.49 -8.13
N GLY A 159 5.12 -0.80 -7.69
CA GLY A 159 5.34 -0.42 -6.31
C GLY A 159 5.25 1.10 -6.17
N TYR A 160 4.70 1.58 -5.05
CA TYR A 160 4.63 3.01 -4.74
C TYR A 160 5.18 3.28 -3.34
N PHE A 161 6.02 4.31 -3.20
CA PHE A 161 6.47 4.79 -1.89
C PHE A 161 6.13 6.27 -1.67
N HIS A 162 5.52 6.59 -0.52
CA HIS A 162 5.15 7.96 -0.13
C HIS A 162 6.16 8.55 0.87
N HIS A 163 6.91 9.59 0.48
CA HIS A 163 8.01 10.14 1.30
C HIS A 163 7.59 11.26 2.25
N ILE A 164 6.40 11.84 2.05
CA ILE A 164 5.85 12.85 2.94
C ILE A 164 4.84 12.22 3.92
N PRO A 165 4.39 12.93 4.96
CA PRO A 165 3.31 12.43 5.80
C PRO A 165 2.03 12.23 4.98
N PHE A 166 1.32 11.12 5.20
CA PHE A 166 -0.04 10.99 4.68
C PHE A 166 -1.04 11.52 5.71
N PRO A 167 -1.94 12.46 5.37
CA PRO A 167 -2.77 13.11 6.36
C PRO A 167 -3.96 12.27 6.80
N SER A 168 -4.42 12.52 8.04
CA SER A 168 -5.67 11.93 8.51
C SER A 168 -6.85 12.25 7.57
N TYR A 169 -7.88 11.39 7.57
CA TYR A 169 -9.04 11.55 6.71
C TYR A 169 -9.71 12.93 6.82
N GLU A 170 -9.72 13.55 8.00
CA GLU A 170 -10.36 14.86 8.20
C GLU A 170 -9.69 15.99 7.41
N LEU A 171 -8.38 15.90 7.21
CA LEU A 171 -7.66 16.82 6.33
C LEU A 171 -7.79 16.35 4.87
N PHE A 172 -7.58 15.06 4.62
CA PHE A 172 -7.59 14.52 3.26
C PHE A 172 -8.94 14.75 2.54
N ARG A 173 -10.07 14.72 3.26
CA ARG A 173 -11.41 14.91 2.67
C ARG A 173 -11.66 16.31 2.11
N ILE A 174 -10.79 17.28 2.42
CA ILE A 174 -10.84 18.64 1.86
C ILE A 174 -10.55 18.61 0.35
N LEU A 175 -9.76 17.63 -0.13
CA LEU A 175 -9.48 17.51 -1.56
C LEU A 175 -10.74 17.15 -2.35
N PRO A 176 -11.09 17.93 -3.38
CA PRO A 176 -12.17 17.59 -4.29
C PRO A 176 -11.92 16.23 -4.98
N GLU A 177 -10.68 15.98 -5.42
CA GLU A 177 -10.28 14.78 -6.19
C GLU A 177 -9.67 13.66 -5.34
N ARG A 178 -10.04 13.64 -4.05
CA ARG A 178 -9.60 12.61 -3.09
C ARG A 178 -9.82 11.18 -3.58
N ALA A 179 -10.90 10.92 -4.33
CA ALA A 179 -11.22 9.59 -4.82
C ALA A 179 -10.26 9.18 -5.95
N GLU A 180 -9.95 10.10 -6.84
CA GLU A 180 -9.04 9.94 -7.97
C GLU A 180 -7.61 9.68 -7.49
N ILE A 181 -7.14 10.43 -6.48
CA ILE A 181 -5.82 10.20 -5.87
C ILE A 181 -5.72 8.82 -5.24
N LEU A 182 -6.71 8.43 -4.43
CA LEU A 182 -6.71 7.12 -3.77
C LEU A 182 -6.78 5.98 -4.79
N LYS A 183 -7.60 6.11 -5.84
CA LYS A 183 -7.64 5.14 -6.96
C LYS A 183 -6.30 5.08 -7.68
N GLY A 184 -5.68 6.25 -7.92
CA GLY A 184 -4.35 6.38 -8.50
C GLY A 184 -3.31 5.53 -7.78
N LEU A 185 -3.23 5.70 -6.45
CA LEU A 185 -2.31 4.95 -5.58
C LEU A 185 -2.63 3.45 -5.57
N LEU A 186 -3.92 3.11 -5.47
CA LEU A 186 -4.39 1.73 -5.48
C LEU A 186 -4.16 1.00 -6.80
N GLY A 187 -3.67 1.65 -7.86
CA GLY A 187 -3.18 0.97 -9.06
C GLY A 187 -1.89 0.15 -8.85
N ALA A 188 -1.14 0.45 -7.78
CA ALA A 188 0.03 -0.31 -7.36
C ALA A 188 -0.35 -1.69 -6.78
N ASP A 189 0.60 -2.62 -6.83
CA ASP A 189 0.54 -3.90 -6.09
C ASP A 189 0.96 -3.70 -4.63
N PHE A 190 1.95 -2.84 -4.40
CA PHE A 190 2.51 -2.56 -3.07
C PHE A 190 2.66 -1.06 -2.83
N ILE A 191 2.15 -0.57 -1.70
CA ILE A 191 2.18 0.84 -1.30
C ILE A 191 2.87 0.93 0.06
N ALA A 192 3.93 1.73 0.20
CA ALA A 192 4.58 1.89 1.49
C ALA A 192 4.71 3.35 1.92
N PHE A 193 4.69 3.55 3.23
CA PHE A 193 4.85 4.84 3.91
C PHE A 193 6.02 4.78 4.89
N HIS A 194 6.42 5.92 5.44
CA HIS A 194 7.46 5.94 6.47
C HIS A 194 7.06 5.41 7.85
N THR A 195 5.79 5.55 8.24
CA THR A 195 5.31 5.20 9.58
C THR A 195 3.95 4.51 9.53
N HIS A 196 3.65 3.71 10.54
CA HIS A 196 2.34 3.05 10.67
C HIS A 196 1.18 4.03 10.77
N ASP A 197 1.42 5.25 11.29
CA ASP A 197 0.38 6.28 11.34
C ASP A 197 -0.05 6.73 9.95
N TYR A 198 0.91 6.97 9.06
CA TYR A 198 0.63 7.37 7.67
C TYR A 198 -0.07 6.25 6.90
N MET A 199 0.40 5.00 7.06
CA MET A 199 -0.26 3.81 6.53
C MET A 199 -1.72 3.71 7.00
N ARG A 200 -1.97 3.85 8.31
CA ARG A 200 -3.32 3.80 8.90
C ARG A 200 -4.20 4.92 8.38
N HIS A 201 -3.66 6.12 8.20
CA HIS A 201 -4.39 7.24 7.63
C HIS A 201 -4.79 6.99 6.18
N PHE A 202 -3.89 6.41 5.37
CA PHE A 202 -4.21 5.98 4.00
C PHE A 202 -5.32 4.94 3.95
N ILE A 203 -5.20 3.86 4.74
CA ILE A 203 -6.23 2.81 4.83
C ILE A 203 -7.57 3.43 5.24
N SER A 204 -7.59 4.25 6.29
CA SER A 204 -8.82 4.92 6.72
C SER A 204 -9.40 5.84 5.65
N ALA A 205 -8.58 6.52 4.84
CA ALA A 205 -9.05 7.36 3.76
C ALA A 205 -9.63 6.51 2.61
N ALA A 206 -8.94 5.44 2.21
CA ALA A 206 -9.40 4.50 1.18
C ALA A 206 -10.75 3.86 1.55
N GLU A 207 -10.90 3.36 2.77
CA GLU A 207 -12.14 2.72 3.22
C GLU A 207 -13.33 3.70 3.26
N ARG A 208 -13.09 4.94 3.72
CA ARG A 208 -14.16 5.96 3.85
C ARG A 208 -14.55 6.58 2.50
N VAL A 209 -13.58 6.83 1.62
CA VAL A 209 -13.81 7.52 0.34
C VAL A 209 -14.25 6.55 -0.75
N LEU A 210 -13.64 5.37 -0.82
CA LEU A 210 -13.88 4.39 -1.89
C LEU A 210 -14.83 3.26 -1.46
N HIS A 211 -15.26 3.25 -0.20
CA HIS A 211 -16.12 2.21 0.38
C HIS A 211 -15.55 0.80 0.22
N MET A 212 -14.22 0.70 0.28
CA MET A 212 -13.48 -0.55 0.23
C MET A 212 -13.23 -1.08 1.63
N ASP A 213 -12.98 -2.38 1.75
CA ASP A 213 -12.62 -3.02 3.01
C ASP A 213 -11.15 -3.48 2.95
N PHE A 214 -10.39 -3.21 4.01
CA PHE A 214 -9.05 -3.77 4.20
C PHE A 214 -9.10 -4.92 5.20
N SER A 215 -8.42 -6.01 4.88
CA SER A 215 -8.09 -7.09 5.82
C SER A 215 -6.69 -6.82 6.35
N LEU A 216 -6.60 -6.24 7.54
CA LEU A 216 -5.36 -5.71 8.12
C LEU A 216 -4.73 -4.65 7.20
N ASP A 217 -3.73 -5.05 6.43
CA ASP A 217 -2.87 -4.26 5.56
C ASP A 217 -3.10 -4.56 4.07
N GLU A 218 -3.95 -5.55 3.74
CA GLU A 218 -4.26 -5.93 2.38
C GLU A 218 -5.70 -5.55 2.00
N THR A 219 -5.89 -5.07 0.77
CA THR A 219 -7.22 -4.96 0.16
C THR A 219 -7.23 -5.63 -1.20
N ARG A 220 -8.44 -5.98 -1.65
CA ARG A 220 -8.63 -6.72 -2.89
C ARG A 220 -9.35 -5.87 -3.92
N ILE A 221 -8.77 -5.82 -5.12
CA ILE A 221 -9.30 -5.04 -6.23
C ILE A 221 -9.43 -5.96 -7.43
N GLY A 222 -10.65 -6.42 -7.71
CA GLY A 222 -10.88 -7.43 -8.75
C GLY A 222 -10.12 -8.72 -8.48
N SER A 223 -9.16 -9.05 -9.34
CA SER A 223 -8.34 -10.28 -9.24
C SER A 223 -6.94 -10.07 -8.64
N ARG A 224 -6.65 -8.86 -8.14
CA ARG A 224 -5.35 -8.51 -7.51
C ARG A 224 -5.52 -8.12 -6.05
N ILE A 225 -4.48 -8.38 -5.27
CA ILE A 225 -4.27 -7.86 -3.94
C ILE A 225 -3.41 -6.60 -4.05
N VAL A 226 -3.75 -5.59 -3.24
CA VAL A 226 -2.89 -4.47 -2.93
C VAL A 226 -2.50 -4.62 -1.46
N ARG A 227 -1.20 -4.64 -1.17
CA ARG A 227 -0.70 -4.57 0.21
C ARG A 227 -0.19 -3.17 0.50
N VAL A 228 -0.40 -2.71 1.74
CA VAL A 228 0.09 -1.43 2.24
C VAL A 228 0.98 -1.68 3.45
N ASP A 229 2.15 -1.06 3.55
CA ASP A 229 3.01 -1.20 4.74
C ASP A 229 3.70 0.11 5.15
N ALA A 230 4.45 0.07 6.25
CA ALA A 230 5.27 1.14 6.79
C ALA A 230 6.73 0.70 6.87
N LEU A 231 7.57 1.32 6.04
CA LEU A 231 9.00 1.07 5.94
C LEU A 231 9.77 2.37 6.20
N PRO A 232 10.32 2.59 7.41
CA PRO A 232 11.03 3.82 7.73
C PRO A 232 12.31 3.93 6.90
N MET A 233 12.49 5.06 6.23
CA MET A 233 13.68 5.28 5.40
C MET A 233 14.89 5.62 6.28
N GLY A 234 15.97 4.90 6.06
CA GLY A 234 17.27 5.15 6.68
C GLY A 234 18.18 6.07 5.88
N ILE A 235 19.43 6.17 6.34
CA ILE A 235 20.53 6.81 5.62
C ILE A 235 21.59 5.78 5.20
N ASN A 236 22.56 6.21 4.40
CA ASN A 236 23.78 5.41 4.22
C ASN A 236 24.65 5.57 5.47
N TYR A 237 24.39 4.73 6.49
CA TYR A 237 25.02 4.87 7.80
C TYR A 237 26.55 4.86 7.72
N ASP A 238 27.15 3.90 7.01
CA ASP A 238 28.61 3.76 6.93
C ASP A 238 29.30 4.96 6.28
N LEU A 239 28.64 5.60 5.30
CA LEU A 239 29.13 6.82 4.65
C LEU A 239 29.30 7.97 5.66
N TYR A 240 28.32 8.16 6.55
CA TYR A 240 28.35 9.20 7.57
C TYR A 240 29.16 8.79 8.80
N HIS A 241 29.04 7.53 9.23
CA HIS A 241 29.74 7.02 10.41
C HIS A 241 31.24 7.06 10.23
N ASN A 242 31.78 6.70 9.06
CA ASN A 242 33.22 6.69 8.82
C ASN A 242 33.75 8.02 8.26
N VAL A 243 32.91 9.05 8.14
CA VAL A 243 33.24 10.29 7.43
C VAL A 243 34.42 11.04 8.06
N SER A 244 34.54 11.02 9.40
CA SER A 244 35.61 11.69 10.14
C SER A 244 37.00 11.09 9.89
N GLN A 245 37.07 9.85 9.38
CA GLN A 245 38.33 9.19 9.02
C GLN A 245 38.91 9.72 7.69
N GLN A 246 38.11 10.44 6.90
CA GLN A 246 38.55 11.01 5.63
C GLN A 246 39.34 12.30 5.85
N LYS A 247 40.50 12.44 5.19
CA LYS A 247 41.43 13.56 5.40
C LYS A 247 40.86 14.94 5.06
N ASN A 248 40.06 15.03 3.99
CA ASN A 248 39.34 16.25 3.57
C ASN A 248 38.33 16.68 4.64
N VAL A 249 37.55 15.75 5.17
CA VAL A 249 36.54 16.01 6.21
C VAL A 249 37.20 16.39 7.52
N TRP A 250 38.28 15.70 7.93
CA TRP A 250 39.00 16.06 9.16
C TRP A 250 39.57 17.48 9.11
N LYS A 251 40.12 17.90 7.96
CA LYS A 251 40.55 19.29 7.75
C LYS A 251 39.38 20.28 7.87
N ALA A 252 38.21 19.92 7.35
CA ALA A 252 37.00 20.73 7.51
C ALA A 252 36.59 20.80 9.00
N ILE A 253 36.62 19.68 9.74
CA ILE A 253 36.36 19.65 11.19
C ILE A 253 37.30 20.58 11.95
N GLU A 254 38.60 20.52 11.69
CA GLU A 254 39.60 21.39 12.35
C GLU A 254 39.36 22.86 12.03
N ARG A 255 39.09 23.20 10.77
CA ARG A 255 38.76 24.55 10.34
C ARG A 255 37.50 25.07 11.04
N THR A 256 36.43 24.27 11.06
CA THR A 256 35.16 24.67 11.65
C THR A 256 35.27 24.81 13.17
N ARG A 257 36.03 23.95 13.86
CA ARG A 257 36.34 24.11 15.29
C ARG A 257 37.04 25.43 15.59
N LEU A 258 37.99 25.86 14.74
CA LEU A 258 38.66 27.15 14.91
C LEU A 258 37.71 28.34 14.75
N LEU A 259 36.73 28.25 13.84
CA LEU A 259 35.77 29.32 13.59
C LEU A 259 34.80 29.55 14.76
N PHE A 260 34.25 28.48 15.34
CA PHE A 260 33.32 28.59 16.48
C PHE A 260 34.03 28.62 17.85
N GLY A 261 35.35 28.37 17.87
CA GLY A 261 36.19 28.52 19.04
C GLY A 261 35.77 27.60 20.19
N LYS A 262 35.49 28.19 21.35
CA LYS A 262 35.07 27.47 22.56
C LYS A 262 33.56 27.52 22.79
N HIS A 263 32.79 28.07 21.85
CA HIS A 263 31.34 28.15 22.00
C HIS A 263 30.72 26.77 21.84
N LYS A 264 29.72 26.47 22.66
CA LYS A 264 28.81 25.35 22.47
C LYS A 264 27.97 25.58 21.23
N LEU A 265 27.97 24.63 20.32
CA LEU A 265 27.32 24.78 19.02
C LEU A 265 26.00 24.00 18.99
N ILE A 266 24.91 24.75 18.77
CA ILE A 266 23.61 24.20 18.40
C ILE A 266 23.50 24.27 16.87
N LEU A 267 23.17 23.16 16.23
CA LEU A 267 23.08 23.06 14.78
C LEU A 267 21.64 22.78 14.34
N SER A 268 21.20 23.55 13.34
CA SER A 268 19.96 23.36 12.61
C SER A 268 20.28 23.28 11.13
N VAL A 269 19.83 22.22 10.47
CA VAL A 269 20.01 22.04 9.01
C VAL A 269 18.65 21.74 8.41
N ASP A 270 18.15 22.64 7.57
CA ASP A 270 16.81 22.55 7.00
C ASP A 270 16.80 23.10 5.57
N ARG A 271 15.76 22.75 4.82
CA ARG A 271 15.36 23.54 3.64
C ARG A 271 14.47 24.68 4.11
N LEU A 272 14.45 25.80 3.40
CA LEU A 272 13.45 26.84 3.63
C LEU A 272 12.06 26.27 3.36
N ASP A 273 11.33 25.91 4.41
CA ASP A 273 10.00 25.30 4.35
C ASP A 273 9.27 25.50 5.68
N TYR A 274 7.99 25.89 5.62
CA TYR A 274 7.19 26.17 6.81
C TYR A 274 6.98 24.92 7.70
N SER A 275 7.05 23.72 7.12
CA SER A 275 6.98 22.46 7.87
C SER A 275 8.14 22.26 8.85
N LYS A 276 9.28 22.94 8.64
CA LYS A 276 10.52 22.76 9.43
C LYS A 276 10.55 23.51 10.76
N GLY A 277 9.51 24.29 11.07
CA GLY A 277 9.37 24.94 12.37
C GLY A 277 10.49 25.93 12.68
N ILE A 278 11.12 26.52 11.65
CA ILE A 278 12.31 27.37 11.78
C ILE A 278 12.04 28.57 12.71
N LEU A 279 10.88 29.22 12.58
CA LEU A 279 10.48 30.32 13.47
C LEU A 279 10.28 29.85 14.91
N HIS A 280 9.66 28.70 15.13
CA HIS A 280 9.44 28.15 16.48
C HIS A 280 10.76 27.83 17.17
N ARG A 281 11.74 27.34 16.39
CA ARG A 281 13.11 27.13 16.84
C ARG A 281 13.77 28.42 17.30
N LEU A 282 13.63 29.49 16.50
CA LEU A 282 14.16 30.81 16.84
C LEU A 282 13.49 31.37 18.10
N TYR A 283 12.17 31.22 18.24
CA TYR A 283 11.47 31.63 19.47
C TYR A 283 11.95 30.86 20.69
N GLY A 284 12.12 29.54 20.59
CA GLY A 284 12.68 28.72 21.69
C GLY A 284 14.10 29.14 22.06
N PHE A 285 14.94 29.43 21.07
CA PHE A 285 16.31 29.92 21.31
C PHE A 285 16.33 31.35 21.88
N ALA A 286 15.43 32.23 21.44
CA ALA A 286 15.27 33.57 21.98
C ALA A 286 14.83 33.54 23.46
N SER A 287 13.87 32.67 23.79
CA SER A 287 13.40 32.44 25.16
C SER A 287 14.52 31.91 26.05
N PHE A 288 15.28 30.92 25.57
CA PHE A 288 16.49 30.43 26.23
C PHE A 288 17.50 31.55 26.53
N LEU A 289 17.81 32.42 25.57
CA LEU A 289 18.72 33.54 25.80
C LEU A 289 18.16 34.58 26.77
N GLU A 290 16.85 34.77 26.82
CA GLU A 290 16.20 35.72 27.74
C GLU A 290 16.26 35.24 29.19
N HIS A 291 15.93 33.97 29.45
CA HIS A 291 15.87 33.42 30.80
C HIS A 291 17.22 32.92 31.33
N HIS A 292 18.19 32.62 30.44
CA HIS A 292 19.48 32.06 30.83
C HIS A 292 20.68 32.94 30.40
N PRO A 293 20.86 34.13 31.03
CA PRO A 293 21.96 35.04 30.71
C PRO A 293 23.35 34.45 30.94
N GLU A 294 23.47 33.41 31.77
CA GLU A 294 24.71 32.67 32.01
C GLU A 294 25.31 32.02 30.76
N TYR A 295 24.52 31.80 29.70
CA TYR A 295 24.97 31.21 28.43
C TYR A 295 25.33 32.26 27.36
N HIS A 296 25.16 33.56 27.64
CA HIS A 296 25.57 34.62 26.72
C HIS A 296 27.09 34.56 26.46
N GLY A 297 27.49 34.66 25.19
CA GLY A 297 28.89 34.50 24.79
C GLY A 297 29.42 33.07 24.83
N LYS A 298 28.60 32.08 25.20
CA LYS A 298 29.01 30.67 25.33
C LYS A 298 28.31 29.73 24.37
N VAL A 299 27.11 30.05 23.92
CA VAL A 299 26.29 29.19 23.05
C VAL A 299 26.01 29.92 21.72
N THR A 300 26.14 29.24 20.59
CA THR A 300 25.81 29.77 19.28
C THR A 300 24.89 28.80 18.54
N LEU A 301 23.82 29.30 17.95
CA LEU A 301 22.95 28.58 17.04
C LEU A 301 23.41 28.80 15.59
N ALA A 302 23.92 27.76 14.94
CA ALA A 302 24.22 27.75 13.52
C ALA A 302 23.06 27.15 12.72
N MET A 303 22.55 27.91 11.76
CA MET A 303 21.42 27.54 10.91
C MET A 303 21.88 27.49 9.46
N VAL A 304 21.89 26.28 8.89
CA VAL A 304 22.11 26.06 7.46
C VAL A 304 20.74 25.87 6.81
N ILE A 305 20.32 26.87 6.02
CA ILE A 305 19.02 26.87 5.34
C ILE A 305 19.26 26.85 3.84
N VAL A 306 18.88 25.73 3.20
CA VAL A 306 18.98 25.58 1.75
C VAL A 306 17.77 26.25 1.09
N PRO A 307 17.97 27.18 0.13
CA PRO A 307 16.87 27.81 -0.63
C PRO A 307 15.98 26.76 -1.30
N SER A 308 14.67 26.99 -1.32
CA SER A 308 13.72 26.01 -1.85
C SER A 308 12.41 26.69 -2.20
N ARG A 309 11.98 26.53 -3.47
CA ARG A 309 10.66 26.97 -3.96
C ARG A 309 10.43 28.48 -3.80
N ASP A 310 11.47 29.27 -4.02
CA ASP A 310 11.48 30.73 -3.78
C ASP A 310 10.40 31.52 -4.55
N HIS A 311 9.81 30.96 -5.60
CA HIS A 311 8.72 31.59 -6.38
C HIS A 311 7.33 31.46 -5.72
N VAL A 312 7.18 30.65 -4.67
CA VAL A 312 5.90 30.47 -3.97
C VAL A 312 5.80 31.49 -2.83
N GLY A 313 4.77 32.34 -2.87
CA GLY A 313 4.65 33.52 -1.97
C GLY A 313 4.78 33.21 -0.47
N SER A 314 4.24 32.08 0.00
CA SER A 314 4.34 31.67 1.42
C SER A 314 5.78 31.39 1.88
N TYR A 315 6.69 31.01 0.98
CA TYR A 315 8.10 30.79 1.29
C TYR A 315 8.85 32.12 1.39
N ALA A 316 8.54 33.08 0.53
CA ALA A 316 9.12 34.42 0.59
C ALA A 316 8.73 35.15 1.88
N GLU A 317 7.46 35.10 2.27
CA GLU A 317 6.97 35.66 3.54
C GLU A 317 7.63 34.99 4.75
N LEU A 318 7.77 33.66 4.73
CA LEU A 318 8.46 32.92 5.77
C LEU A 318 9.92 33.36 5.89
N LYS A 319 10.63 33.53 4.76
CA LYS A 319 12.02 33.99 4.76
C LYS A 319 12.16 35.36 5.41
N THR A 320 11.31 36.32 5.03
CA THR A 320 11.32 37.66 5.63
C THR A 320 11.19 37.60 7.14
N ARG A 321 10.22 36.82 7.65
CA ARG A 321 10.02 36.65 9.09
C ARG A 321 11.21 36.00 9.79
N ILE A 322 11.86 35.02 9.14
CA ILE A 322 13.07 34.37 9.66
C ILE A 322 14.21 35.39 9.76
N ASP A 323 14.44 36.16 8.70
CA ASP A 323 15.51 37.17 8.65
C ASP A 323 15.28 38.27 9.72
N GLU A 324 14.03 38.72 9.89
CA GLU A 324 13.62 39.68 10.93
C GLU A 324 13.87 39.15 12.35
N GLU A 325 13.47 37.91 12.63
CA GLU A 325 13.65 37.31 13.95
C GLU A 325 15.13 37.09 14.28
N ILE A 326 15.92 36.61 13.32
CA ILE A 326 17.38 36.49 13.46
C ILE A 326 18.00 37.86 13.72
N GLY A 327 17.57 38.88 12.98
CA GLY A 327 18.02 40.26 13.16
C GLY A 327 17.68 40.81 14.55
N SER A 328 16.49 40.50 15.07
CA SER A 328 16.06 40.87 16.42
C SER A 328 16.92 40.22 17.50
N ILE A 329 17.14 38.90 17.44
CA ILE A 329 17.97 38.15 18.40
C ILE A 329 19.42 38.65 18.36
N ASN A 330 20.02 38.71 17.16
CA ASN A 330 21.40 39.14 17.02
C ASN A 330 21.58 40.61 17.41
N GLY A 331 20.63 41.49 17.08
CA GLY A 331 20.67 42.90 17.46
C GLY A 331 20.61 43.12 18.98
N ARG A 332 19.93 42.23 19.71
CA ARG A 332 19.80 42.30 21.17
C ARG A 332 21.02 41.75 21.91
N TYR A 333 21.56 40.61 21.47
CA TYR A 333 22.53 39.84 22.27
C TYR A 333 23.96 39.81 21.70
N SER A 334 24.20 40.18 20.44
CA SER A 334 25.56 40.10 19.87
C SER A 334 26.55 41.01 20.59
N THR A 335 27.80 40.56 20.64
CA THR A 335 28.94 41.36 21.12
C THR A 335 30.03 41.38 20.03
N MET A 336 31.13 42.11 20.25
CA MET A 336 32.23 42.16 19.28
C MET A 336 32.82 40.78 18.92
N ASN A 337 32.73 39.81 19.85
CA ASN A 337 33.34 38.49 19.70
C ASN A 337 32.33 37.33 19.66
N TRP A 338 31.02 37.62 19.65
CA TRP A 338 29.99 36.59 19.70
C TRP A 338 28.75 37.00 18.92
N THR A 339 28.32 36.12 18.03
CA THR A 339 27.04 36.18 17.33
C THR A 339 26.17 35.02 17.82
N PRO A 340 25.01 35.28 18.43
CA PRO A 340 24.12 34.24 18.93
C PRO A 340 23.59 33.31 17.83
N VAL A 341 23.18 33.88 16.69
CA VAL A 341 22.64 33.12 15.56
C VAL A 341 23.49 33.33 14.31
N CYS A 342 24.18 32.29 13.86
CA CYS A 342 24.91 32.24 12.59
C CYS A 342 24.01 31.64 11.51
N TYR A 343 23.61 32.45 10.54
CA TYR A 343 22.66 32.07 9.49
C TYR A 343 23.34 31.97 8.13
N PHE A 344 23.21 30.81 7.49
CA PHE A 344 23.75 30.51 6.17
C PHE A 344 22.60 30.16 5.21
N TYR A 345 22.36 31.02 4.23
CA TYR A 345 21.30 30.84 3.22
C TYR A 345 21.85 30.27 1.91
N HIS A 346 22.49 29.10 1.97
CA HIS A 346 23.00 28.36 0.83
C HIS A 346 23.31 26.90 1.23
N GLY A 347 23.46 26.03 0.24
CA GLY A 347 23.93 24.66 0.46
C GLY A 347 25.39 24.60 0.92
N PHE A 348 25.70 23.59 1.72
CA PHE A 348 27.07 23.24 2.11
C PHE A 348 27.51 22.01 1.32
N SER A 349 28.82 21.89 1.07
CA SER A 349 29.38 20.62 0.58
C SER A 349 29.18 19.50 1.60
N PHE A 350 29.31 18.25 1.15
CA PHE A 350 29.18 17.09 2.04
C PHE A 350 30.20 17.15 3.19
N GLU A 351 31.44 17.53 2.90
CA GLU A 351 32.51 17.66 3.88
C GLU A 351 32.23 18.75 4.92
N GLU A 352 31.74 19.91 4.49
CA GLU A 352 31.40 21.02 5.39
C GLU A 352 30.23 20.65 6.30
N LEU A 353 29.20 20.02 5.74
CA LEU A 353 28.03 19.59 6.51
C LEU A 353 28.37 18.48 7.51
N ALA A 354 29.14 17.48 7.09
CA ALA A 354 29.64 16.43 7.98
C ALA A 354 30.51 17.01 9.10
N ALA A 355 31.35 18.01 8.80
CA ALA A 355 32.14 18.71 9.81
C ALA A 355 31.25 19.42 10.83
N MET A 356 30.21 20.13 10.38
CA MET A 356 29.22 20.78 11.25
C MET A 356 28.51 19.77 12.16
N TYR A 357 28.02 18.65 11.62
CA TYR A 357 27.40 17.59 12.43
C TYR A 357 28.36 17.03 13.47
N PHE A 358 29.61 16.80 13.10
CA PHE A 358 30.61 16.25 14.01
C PHE A 358 30.86 17.18 15.20
N ILE A 359 31.06 18.47 14.95
CA ILE A 359 31.43 19.44 15.98
C ILE A 359 30.25 19.92 16.83
N ALA A 360 29.03 19.86 16.32
CA ALA A 360 27.85 20.36 17.02
C ALA A 360 27.57 19.57 18.30
N ASP A 361 27.48 20.28 19.42
CA ASP A 361 27.10 19.72 20.71
C ASP A 361 25.62 19.32 20.72
N ILE A 362 24.77 20.10 20.03
CA ILE A 362 23.33 19.88 19.97
C ILE A 362 22.86 19.93 18.52
N ALA A 363 22.10 18.93 18.06
CA ALA A 363 21.28 19.06 16.86
C ALA A 363 19.85 19.42 17.27
N LEU A 364 19.34 20.54 16.75
CA LEU A 364 18.01 21.06 17.07
C LEU A 364 17.08 20.89 15.87
N VAL A 365 16.38 19.76 15.85
CA VAL A 365 15.54 19.33 14.73
C VAL A 365 14.08 19.43 15.15
N THR A 366 13.44 20.57 14.90
CA THR A 366 12.11 20.89 15.45
C THR A 366 11.04 21.13 14.37
N PRO A 367 10.85 20.23 13.38
CA PRO A 367 9.80 20.40 12.39
C PRO A 367 8.41 20.33 13.03
N LEU A 368 7.47 21.12 12.52
CA LEU A 368 6.06 21.07 12.89
C LEU A 368 5.35 19.83 12.34
N ARG A 369 5.84 19.31 11.20
CA ARG A 369 5.44 18.02 10.63
C ARG A 369 6.49 17.59 9.62
N ASP A 370 6.98 16.35 9.69
CA ASP A 370 7.98 15.84 8.74
C ASP A 370 7.77 14.34 8.49
N GLY A 371 7.92 13.90 7.24
CA GLY A 371 7.71 12.50 6.86
C GLY A 371 8.70 11.55 7.54
N MET A 372 9.95 11.96 7.67
CA MET A 372 10.98 11.20 8.39
C MET A 372 11.97 12.13 9.10
N ASN A 373 12.64 13.03 8.36
CA ASN A 373 13.79 13.81 8.80
C ASN A 373 15.12 13.02 8.87
N LEU A 374 15.82 12.95 7.73
CA LEU A 374 17.11 12.26 7.64
C LEU A 374 18.27 13.01 8.30
N VAL A 375 18.18 14.34 8.44
CA VAL A 375 19.18 15.18 9.13
C VAL A 375 19.44 14.70 10.56
N ALA A 376 18.38 14.31 11.28
CA ALA A 376 18.51 13.72 12.62
C ALA A 376 19.37 12.45 12.61
N LYS A 377 19.14 11.56 11.64
CA LYS A 377 19.89 10.30 11.47
C LYS A 377 21.33 10.56 11.03
N GLU A 378 21.55 11.54 10.15
CA GLU A 378 22.88 11.96 9.69
C GLU A 378 23.73 12.48 10.85
N TYR A 379 23.15 13.37 11.68
CA TYR A 379 23.82 13.87 12.88
C TYR A 379 24.28 12.72 13.77
N ILE A 380 23.37 11.81 14.14
CA ILE A 380 23.67 10.64 14.99
C ILE A 380 24.79 9.78 14.41
N ALA A 381 24.76 9.50 13.11
CA ALA A 381 25.73 8.63 12.46
C ALA A 381 27.15 9.21 12.52
N VAL A 382 27.30 10.52 12.28
CA VAL A 382 28.61 11.20 12.25
C VAL A 382 29.28 11.24 13.63
N LYS A 383 28.52 11.19 14.73
CA LYS A 383 29.10 11.36 16.07
C LYS A 383 30.11 10.28 16.45
N GLN A 384 30.02 9.04 15.97
CA GLN A 384 30.86 7.93 16.49
C GLN A 384 30.85 7.95 18.05
N ASP A 385 32.03 8.01 18.68
CA ASP A 385 32.22 8.16 20.14
C ASP A 385 32.23 9.63 20.63
N ASN A 386 32.08 10.61 19.73
CA ASN A 386 32.07 12.04 20.05
C ASN A 386 30.73 12.44 20.71
N PRO A 387 30.73 13.19 21.84
CA PRO A 387 29.51 13.51 22.57
C PRO A 387 28.61 14.47 21.78
N GLY A 388 27.31 14.34 21.97
CA GLY A 388 26.32 15.29 21.46
C GLY A 388 24.89 14.87 21.83
N VAL A 389 23.95 15.80 21.68
CA VAL A 389 22.55 15.61 22.03
C VAL A 389 21.65 15.95 20.85
N LEU A 390 20.72 15.06 20.55
CA LEU A 390 19.66 15.33 19.58
C LEU A 390 18.42 15.84 20.32
N VAL A 391 17.97 17.04 19.98
CA VAL A 391 16.64 17.57 20.31
C VAL A 391 15.77 17.39 19.08
N LEU A 392 14.67 16.64 19.22
CA LEU A 392 13.86 16.20 18.08
C LEU A 392 12.38 16.47 18.32
N SER A 393 11.69 17.02 17.32
CA SER A 393 10.24 17.14 17.35
C SER A 393 9.56 15.79 17.37
N GLU A 394 8.57 15.61 18.24
CA GLU A 394 7.66 14.45 18.22
C GLU A 394 6.83 14.35 16.91
N MET A 395 6.81 15.41 16.10
CA MET A 395 6.09 15.48 14.83
C MET A 395 6.92 15.04 13.62
N ALA A 396 8.17 14.60 13.82
CA ALA A 396 9.03 14.01 12.79
C ALA A 396 8.89 12.48 12.77
N GLY A 397 8.83 11.86 11.59
CA GLY A 397 8.79 10.39 11.48
C GLY A 397 9.96 9.68 12.19
N ALA A 398 11.15 10.29 12.25
CA ALA A 398 12.32 9.75 12.93
C ALA A 398 12.14 9.63 14.45
N ALA A 399 11.21 10.38 15.06
CA ALA A 399 10.93 10.30 16.49
C ALA A 399 10.37 8.93 16.92
N VAL A 400 9.77 8.19 15.98
CA VAL A 400 9.30 6.81 16.22
C VAL A 400 10.46 5.87 16.54
N GLU A 401 11.61 6.07 15.89
CA GLU A 401 12.80 5.23 16.06
C GLU A 401 13.78 5.80 17.10
N LEU A 402 13.91 7.13 17.19
CA LEU A 402 14.95 7.83 17.96
C LEU A 402 14.47 8.23 19.36
N THR A 403 14.02 7.26 20.16
CA THR A 403 13.39 7.50 21.47
C THR A 403 14.33 8.04 22.56
N ASP A 404 15.66 7.85 22.43
CA ASP A 404 16.65 8.40 23.35
C ASP A 404 16.99 9.89 23.07
N ALA A 405 16.43 10.49 22.02
CA ALA A 405 16.47 11.93 21.78
C ALA A 405 15.68 12.71 22.85
N LEU A 406 15.98 14.00 23.00
CA LEU A 406 15.13 14.91 23.78
C LEU A 406 13.93 15.30 22.90
N LEU A 407 12.83 14.56 23.07
CA LEU A 407 11.59 14.84 22.33
C LEU A 407 10.92 16.11 22.83
N VAL A 408 10.51 16.97 21.90
CA VAL A 408 9.81 18.24 22.19
C VAL A 408 8.57 18.38 21.33
N ASN A 409 7.52 18.99 21.89
CA ASN A 409 6.46 19.55 21.06
C ASN A 409 6.95 20.89 20.49
N PRO A 410 7.09 21.02 19.15
CA PRO A 410 7.65 22.24 18.55
C PRO A 410 6.73 23.47 18.69
N ASN A 411 5.47 23.31 19.12
CA ASN A 411 4.56 24.42 19.40
C ASN A 411 4.73 24.97 20.82
N ASP A 412 5.51 24.29 21.66
CA ASP A 412 5.79 24.68 23.03
C ASP A 412 7.20 25.26 23.11
N THR A 413 7.28 26.59 23.08
CA THR A 413 8.53 27.35 23.17
C THR A 413 9.32 27.01 24.43
N GLU A 414 8.63 26.79 25.56
CA GLU A 414 9.25 26.47 26.85
C GLU A 414 9.86 25.07 26.83
N GLN A 415 9.23 24.10 26.16
CA GLN A 415 9.83 22.78 25.96
C GLN A 415 11.11 22.84 25.12
N ILE A 416 11.14 23.66 24.05
CA ILE A 416 12.35 23.82 23.24
C ILE A 416 13.48 24.43 24.10
N GLU A 417 13.18 25.47 24.86
CA GLU A 417 14.12 26.09 25.80
C GLU A 417 14.64 25.07 26.82
N ASN A 418 13.75 24.39 27.53
CA ASN A 418 14.10 23.40 28.54
C ASN A 418 14.94 22.25 27.96
N ALA A 419 14.66 21.83 26.73
CA ALA A 419 15.44 20.81 26.05
C ALA A 419 16.85 21.30 25.70
N ILE A 420 17.01 22.58 25.31
CA ILE A 420 18.34 23.20 25.10
C ILE A 420 19.12 23.23 26.42
N CYS A 421 18.51 23.70 27.51
CA CYS A 421 19.16 23.72 28.83
C CYS A 421 19.59 22.32 29.27
N ARG A 422 18.67 21.36 29.21
CA ARG A 422 18.96 19.96 29.55
C ARG A 422 20.08 19.39 28.68
N ALA A 423 20.10 19.69 27.38
CA ALA A 423 21.14 19.21 26.48
C ALA A 423 22.52 19.79 26.82
N LEU A 424 22.60 21.07 27.19
CA LEU A 424 23.84 21.74 27.60
C LEU A 424 24.39 21.20 28.93
N GLU A 425 23.51 20.85 29.86
CA GLU A 425 23.84 20.35 31.20
C GLU A 425 24.02 18.83 31.26
N MET A 426 23.65 18.11 30.19
CA MET A 426 23.68 16.64 30.15
C MET A 426 25.10 16.11 30.40
N PRO A 427 25.32 15.22 31.39
CA PRO A 427 26.62 14.63 31.63
C PRO A 427 27.14 13.86 30.41
N PHE A 428 28.47 13.88 30.20
CA PHE A 428 29.12 13.23 29.06
C PHE A 428 28.73 11.74 28.90
N GLU A 429 28.69 10.99 30.00
CA GLU A 429 28.32 9.56 29.97
C GLU A 429 26.87 9.34 29.52
N GLU A 430 25.93 10.21 29.94
CA GLU A 430 24.53 10.13 29.47
C GLU A 430 24.44 10.45 27.97
N GLN A 431 25.16 11.48 27.51
CA GLN A 431 25.20 11.82 26.07
C GLN A 431 25.72 10.65 25.24
N LYS A 432 26.81 10.02 25.69
CA LYS A 432 27.43 8.88 25.02
C LYS A 432 26.49 7.66 24.99
N GLU A 433 25.84 7.34 26.11
CA GLU A 433 24.91 6.22 26.19
C GLU A 433 23.72 6.40 25.25
N ARG A 434 23.06 7.57 25.29
CA ARG A 434 21.95 7.92 24.38
C ARG A 434 22.38 7.85 22.92
N MET A 435 23.55 8.42 22.59
CA MET A 435 24.08 8.42 21.24
C MET A 435 24.33 7.00 20.73
N HIS A 436 24.96 6.14 21.52
CA HIS A 436 25.21 4.74 21.13
C HIS A 436 23.92 3.96 20.88
N ARG A 437 22.89 4.13 21.73
CA ARG A 437 21.59 3.46 21.53
C ARG A 437 20.95 3.92 20.22
N MET A 438 20.90 5.22 19.95
CA MET A 438 20.37 5.73 18.68
C MET A 438 21.21 5.27 17.47
N GLN A 439 22.54 5.29 17.57
CA GLN A 439 23.42 4.78 16.53
C GLN A 439 23.18 3.30 16.23
N SER A 440 22.93 2.48 17.25
CA SER A 440 22.61 1.05 17.07
C SER A 440 21.38 0.85 16.19
N ILE A 441 20.35 1.70 16.36
CA ILE A 441 19.14 1.68 15.55
C ILE A 441 19.43 2.14 14.11
N VAL A 442 20.08 3.31 13.94
CA VAL A 442 20.36 3.88 12.61
C VAL A 442 21.34 3.00 11.80
N SER A 443 22.23 2.27 12.47
CA SER A 443 23.18 1.34 11.81
C SER A 443 22.50 0.13 11.19
N VAL A 444 21.34 -0.27 11.72
CA VAL A 444 20.53 -1.39 11.19
C VAL A 444 19.50 -0.86 10.20
N GLN A 445 18.80 0.21 10.56
CA GLN A 445 17.75 0.85 9.76
C GLN A 445 18.36 1.79 8.71
N THR A 446 19.14 1.20 7.81
CA THR A 446 19.83 1.91 6.72
C THR A 446 18.93 2.08 5.50
N VAL A 447 19.34 2.97 4.60
CA VAL A 447 18.64 3.16 3.33
C VAL A 447 18.69 1.90 2.44
N ASN A 448 19.73 1.08 2.58
CA ASN A 448 19.84 -0.19 1.85
C ASN A 448 18.85 -1.23 2.38
N LYS A 449 18.72 -1.31 3.71
CA LYS A 449 17.72 -2.16 4.36
C LYS A 449 16.30 -1.75 3.93
N TRP A 450 15.98 -0.46 4.02
CA TRP A 450 14.69 0.09 3.56
C TRP A 450 14.35 -0.35 2.13
N ALA A 451 15.31 -0.19 1.22
CA ALA A 451 15.08 -0.51 -0.19
C ALA A 451 14.98 -2.03 -0.43
N ALA A 452 15.74 -2.84 0.31
CA ALA A 452 15.65 -4.30 0.27
C ALA A 452 14.32 -4.82 0.83
N ASP A 453 13.88 -4.31 1.98
CA ASP A 453 12.60 -4.67 2.60
C ASP A 453 11.43 -4.35 1.64
N PHE A 454 11.44 -3.17 1.01
CA PHE A 454 10.44 -2.79 0.02
C PHE A 454 10.39 -3.78 -1.16
N VAL A 455 11.55 -4.12 -1.73
CA VAL A 455 11.62 -5.04 -2.87
C VAL A 455 11.17 -6.45 -2.48
N ASN A 456 11.56 -6.94 -1.30
CA ASN A 456 11.18 -8.27 -0.82
C ASN A 456 9.66 -8.39 -0.63
N GLU A 457 9.04 -7.46 0.09
CA GLU A 457 7.59 -7.47 0.33
C GLU A 457 6.81 -7.27 -0.97
N TRP A 458 7.28 -6.38 -1.84
CA TRP A 458 6.69 -6.19 -3.16
C TRP A 458 6.76 -7.45 -4.01
N GLN A 459 7.88 -8.20 -3.96
CA GLN A 459 8.04 -9.46 -4.67
C GLN A 459 7.06 -10.53 -4.19
N GLU A 460 6.83 -10.63 -2.88
CA GLU A 460 5.84 -11.55 -2.33
C GLU A 460 4.43 -11.24 -2.85
N VAL A 461 4.03 -9.97 -2.86
CA VAL A 461 2.71 -9.54 -3.33
C VAL A 461 2.56 -9.76 -4.83
N ALA A 462 3.59 -9.43 -5.62
CA ALA A 462 3.62 -9.71 -7.04
C ALA A 462 3.48 -11.21 -7.34
N HIS A 463 4.14 -12.08 -6.56
CA HIS A 463 4.00 -13.54 -6.68
C HIS A 463 2.59 -14.02 -6.34
N LYS A 464 1.98 -13.48 -5.27
CA LYS A 464 0.57 -13.74 -4.92
C LYS A 464 -0.36 -13.33 -6.06
N ASN A 465 -0.20 -12.13 -6.62
CA ASN A 465 -1.01 -11.62 -7.74
C ASN A 465 -0.85 -12.46 -9.00
N LYS A 466 0.39 -12.87 -9.32
CA LYS A 466 0.65 -13.78 -10.45
C LYS A 466 -0.05 -15.13 -10.26
N THR A 467 0.04 -15.69 -9.07
CA THR A 467 -0.65 -16.95 -8.73
C THR A 467 -2.16 -16.81 -8.89
N MET A 468 -2.74 -15.71 -8.42
CA MET A 468 -4.18 -15.43 -8.57
C MET A 468 -4.60 -15.26 -10.05
N LEU A 469 -3.78 -14.58 -10.85
CA LEU A 469 -4.03 -14.41 -12.28
C LEU A 469 -4.04 -15.76 -13.02
N LEU A 470 -3.11 -16.66 -12.68
CA LEU A 470 -3.02 -18.00 -13.27
C LEU A 470 -4.22 -18.90 -12.93
N LYS A 471 -4.95 -18.62 -11.83
CA LYS A 471 -6.19 -19.34 -11.48
C LYS A 471 -7.35 -18.99 -12.42
N LYS A 472 -7.29 -17.87 -13.16
CA LYS A 472 -8.38 -17.48 -14.06
C LYS A 472 -8.62 -18.58 -15.12
N ILE A 473 -9.87 -18.98 -15.32
CA ILE A 473 -10.20 -19.98 -16.34
C ILE A 473 -10.04 -19.34 -17.73
N GLY A 474 -8.95 -19.71 -18.41
CA GLY A 474 -8.74 -19.45 -19.83
C GLY A 474 -9.24 -20.58 -20.72
N SER A 475 -9.08 -20.42 -22.04
CA SER A 475 -9.52 -21.42 -23.04
C SER A 475 -8.88 -22.80 -22.85
N GLN A 476 -7.60 -22.85 -22.47
CA GLN A 476 -6.88 -24.11 -22.24
C GLN A 476 -7.42 -24.85 -20.99
N ASN A 477 -7.50 -24.15 -19.85
CA ASN A 477 -8.07 -24.71 -18.62
C ASN A 477 -9.50 -25.22 -18.84
N MET A 478 -10.30 -24.47 -19.59
CA MET A 478 -11.67 -24.89 -19.94
C MET A 478 -11.69 -26.18 -20.77
N GLN A 479 -10.81 -26.32 -21.77
CA GLN A 479 -10.71 -27.54 -22.58
C GLN A 479 -10.28 -28.74 -21.74
N GLU A 480 -9.34 -28.56 -20.82
CA GLU A 480 -8.89 -29.62 -19.91
C GLU A 480 -10.02 -30.08 -18.98
N ILE A 481 -10.71 -29.13 -18.33
CA ILE A 481 -11.87 -29.41 -17.46
C ILE A 481 -12.95 -30.15 -18.26
N GLN A 482 -13.24 -29.68 -19.48
CA GLN A 482 -14.24 -30.31 -20.34
C GLN A 482 -13.82 -31.73 -20.76
N HIS A 483 -12.55 -31.95 -21.07
CA HIS A 483 -12.03 -33.27 -21.38
C HIS A 483 -12.17 -34.23 -20.19
N GLN A 484 -11.77 -33.81 -19.00
CA GLN A 484 -11.94 -34.60 -17.77
C GLN A 484 -13.41 -34.92 -17.51
N TYR A 485 -14.30 -33.93 -17.66
CA TYR A 485 -15.74 -34.11 -17.55
C TYR A 485 -16.25 -35.17 -18.53
N LEU A 486 -15.97 -35.03 -19.83
CA LEU A 486 -16.52 -35.92 -20.86
C LEU A 486 -16.02 -37.37 -20.76
N HIS A 487 -14.81 -37.59 -20.26
CA HIS A 487 -14.22 -38.93 -20.08
C HIS A 487 -14.57 -39.59 -18.74
N ALA A 488 -15.10 -38.84 -17.78
CA ALA A 488 -15.53 -39.36 -16.48
C ALA A 488 -16.80 -40.21 -16.57
N LYS A 489 -16.85 -41.26 -15.75
CA LYS A 489 -17.97 -42.23 -15.69
C LYS A 489 -18.92 -41.95 -14.52
N LYS A 490 -18.50 -41.20 -13.49
CA LYS A 490 -19.35 -40.82 -12.36
C LYS A 490 -18.93 -39.46 -11.82
N ARG A 491 -19.74 -38.44 -12.11
CA ARG A 491 -19.41 -37.02 -11.90
C ARG A 491 -20.22 -36.45 -10.75
N LEU A 492 -19.57 -35.68 -9.88
CA LEU A 492 -20.23 -34.85 -8.87
C LEU A 492 -20.14 -33.38 -9.29
N ILE A 493 -21.27 -32.69 -9.33
CA ILE A 493 -21.36 -31.26 -9.67
C ILE A 493 -22.02 -30.55 -8.50
N LEU A 494 -21.21 -29.85 -7.71
CA LEU A 494 -21.61 -29.07 -6.54
C LEU A 494 -21.70 -27.59 -6.93
N LEU A 495 -22.87 -26.99 -6.78
CA LEU A 495 -23.08 -25.58 -7.14
C LEU A 495 -23.70 -24.85 -5.96
N ASP A 496 -23.07 -23.77 -5.53
CA ASP A 496 -23.78 -22.78 -4.75
C ASP A 496 -24.84 -22.05 -5.62
N TYR A 497 -25.86 -21.49 -4.98
CA TYR A 497 -26.95 -20.81 -5.67
C TYR A 497 -26.76 -19.29 -5.76
N ASP A 498 -26.59 -18.62 -4.62
CA ASP A 498 -26.65 -17.16 -4.49
C ASP A 498 -25.29 -16.52 -4.71
N GLY A 499 -25.15 -15.64 -5.70
CA GLY A 499 -23.85 -15.09 -6.08
C GLY A 499 -23.06 -16.01 -7.04
N THR A 500 -23.47 -17.27 -7.17
CA THR A 500 -22.91 -18.25 -8.11
C THR A 500 -23.79 -18.46 -9.34
N LEU A 501 -24.98 -19.06 -9.18
CA LEU A 501 -25.90 -19.34 -10.29
C LEU A 501 -26.82 -18.15 -10.60
N VAL A 502 -27.20 -17.39 -9.56
CA VAL A 502 -28.04 -16.20 -9.67
C VAL A 502 -27.35 -15.04 -8.96
N PRO A 503 -27.27 -13.83 -9.53
CA PRO A 503 -26.67 -12.68 -8.86
C PRO A 503 -27.47 -12.26 -7.62
N PHE A 504 -26.80 -11.65 -6.64
CA PHE A 504 -27.46 -11.09 -5.47
C PHE A 504 -28.51 -10.04 -5.86
N GLN A 505 -29.68 -10.12 -5.22
CA GLN A 505 -30.76 -9.16 -5.36
C GLN A 505 -30.95 -8.36 -4.07
N LYS A 506 -31.56 -7.17 -4.17
CA LYS A 506 -31.87 -6.34 -2.99
C LYS A 506 -32.76 -7.05 -1.98
N ARG A 507 -33.68 -7.89 -2.48
CA ARG A 507 -34.52 -8.76 -1.67
C ARG A 507 -34.23 -10.21 -2.04
N PRO A 508 -33.87 -11.09 -1.08
CA PRO A 508 -33.50 -12.47 -1.37
C PRO A 508 -34.55 -13.28 -2.14
N GLU A 509 -35.85 -12.98 -1.97
CA GLU A 509 -36.96 -13.62 -2.68
C GLU A 509 -37.02 -13.31 -4.17
N ASP A 510 -36.40 -12.22 -4.62
CA ASP A 510 -36.37 -11.82 -6.03
C ASP A 510 -35.29 -12.58 -6.82
N ALA A 511 -34.43 -13.36 -6.16
CA ALA A 511 -33.36 -14.17 -6.77
C ALA A 511 -33.87 -15.49 -7.39
N SER A 512 -35.07 -15.49 -7.96
CA SER A 512 -35.66 -16.66 -8.62
C SER A 512 -34.86 -17.08 -9.87
N PRO A 513 -34.82 -18.38 -10.21
CA PRO A 513 -34.00 -18.88 -11.31
C PRO A 513 -34.55 -18.43 -12.67
N THR A 514 -33.67 -18.10 -13.61
CA THR A 514 -34.06 -17.72 -14.97
C THR A 514 -34.43 -18.97 -15.79
N PRO A 515 -35.24 -18.83 -16.86
CA PRO A 515 -35.53 -19.96 -17.76
C PRO A 515 -34.28 -20.61 -18.37
N GLN A 516 -33.25 -19.81 -18.65
CA GLN A 516 -31.97 -20.30 -19.19
C GLN A 516 -31.17 -21.11 -18.16
N LEU A 517 -31.22 -20.71 -16.88
CA LEU A 517 -30.61 -21.48 -15.78
C LEU A 517 -31.33 -22.82 -15.62
N LEU A 518 -32.66 -22.81 -15.61
CA LEU A 518 -33.49 -24.02 -15.52
C LEU A 518 -33.18 -25.01 -16.66
N ASP A 519 -33.14 -24.53 -17.91
CA ASP A 519 -32.76 -25.35 -19.07
C ASP A 519 -31.35 -25.95 -18.94
N THR A 520 -30.40 -25.17 -18.43
CA THR A 520 -29.01 -25.65 -18.25
C THR A 520 -28.92 -26.72 -17.15
N LEU A 521 -29.60 -26.52 -16.02
CA LEU A 521 -29.67 -27.51 -14.94
C LEU A 521 -30.43 -28.78 -15.38
N GLN A 522 -31.48 -28.63 -16.19
CA GLN A 522 -32.20 -29.76 -16.77
C GLN A 522 -31.30 -30.57 -17.71
N LYS A 523 -30.49 -29.92 -18.55
CA LYS A 523 -29.51 -30.60 -19.42
C LYS A 523 -28.42 -31.33 -18.62
N LEU A 524 -27.94 -30.72 -17.54
CA LEU A 524 -26.96 -31.35 -16.65
C LEU A 524 -27.52 -32.59 -15.97
N THR A 525 -28.75 -32.52 -15.46
CA THR A 525 -29.39 -33.63 -14.75
C THR A 525 -29.95 -34.71 -15.68
N ALA A 526 -30.15 -34.41 -16.96
CA ALA A 526 -30.54 -35.41 -17.97
C ALA A 526 -29.42 -36.42 -18.31
N ASP A 527 -28.15 -36.10 -18.02
CA ASP A 527 -27.04 -37.06 -18.14
C ASP A 527 -26.96 -37.92 -16.86
N PRO A 528 -27.25 -39.23 -16.91
CA PRO A 528 -27.29 -40.08 -15.73
C PRO A 528 -25.92 -40.30 -15.08
N LEU A 529 -24.83 -39.91 -15.74
CA LEU A 529 -23.48 -39.94 -15.16
C LEU A 529 -23.25 -38.78 -14.18
N ASN A 530 -24.11 -37.75 -14.19
CA ASN A 530 -24.01 -36.59 -13.32
C ASN A 530 -24.85 -36.77 -12.05
N HIS A 531 -24.21 -36.55 -10.91
CA HIS A 531 -24.89 -36.23 -9.66
C HIS A 531 -24.77 -34.72 -9.43
N VAL A 532 -25.87 -34.00 -9.63
CA VAL A 532 -25.94 -32.54 -9.44
C VAL A 532 -26.47 -32.22 -8.06
N VAL A 533 -25.74 -31.41 -7.31
CA VAL A 533 -26.06 -31.01 -5.94
C VAL A 533 -26.04 -29.49 -5.85
N ILE A 534 -27.14 -28.88 -5.41
CA ILE A 534 -27.16 -27.46 -5.04
C ILE A 534 -26.85 -27.35 -3.55
N ASN A 535 -25.71 -26.75 -3.21
CA ASN A 535 -25.23 -26.58 -1.83
C ASN A 535 -25.30 -25.10 -1.44
N SER A 536 -26.37 -24.70 -0.76
CA SER A 536 -26.72 -23.30 -0.55
C SER A 536 -26.99 -22.99 0.93
N GLY A 537 -26.76 -21.74 1.33
CA GLY A 537 -27.21 -21.22 2.62
C GLY A 537 -28.71 -20.92 2.69
N ARG A 538 -29.43 -21.04 1.58
CA ARG A 538 -30.87 -20.75 1.47
C ARG A 538 -31.72 -21.85 2.12
N ASP A 539 -32.93 -21.48 2.54
CA ASP A 539 -33.88 -22.39 3.17
C ASP A 539 -34.42 -23.44 2.19
N HIS A 540 -34.76 -24.61 2.72
CA HIS A 540 -35.20 -25.76 1.93
C HIS A 540 -36.55 -25.55 1.24
N PHE A 541 -37.47 -24.76 1.81
CA PHE A 541 -38.77 -24.48 1.19
C PHE A 541 -38.62 -23.67 -0.09
N THR A 542 -37.75 -22.67 -0.08
CA THR A 542 -37.46 -21.84 -1.25
C THR A 542 -36.78 -22.65 -2.35
N LEU A 543 -35.78 -23.47 -2.02
CA LEU A 543 -35.11 -24.34 -3.00
C LEU A 543 -36.07 -25.37 -3.61
N GLU A 544 -36.94 -25.97 -2.79
CA GLU A 544 -37.98 -26.90 -3.27
C GLU A 544 -38.93 -26.20 -4.25
N LYS A 545 -39.41 -25.00 -3.91
CA LYS A 545 -40.31 -24.21 -4.76
C LYS A 545 -39.68 -23.87 -6.11
N TRP A 546 -38.39 -23.55 -6.14
CA TRP A 546 -37.72 -23.04 -7.34
C TRP A 546 -37.14 -24.14 -8.24
N LEU A 547 -36.56 -25.17 -7.64
CA LEU A 547 -35.77 -26.18 -8.35
C LEU A 547 -36.24 -27.61 -8.08
N GLY A 548 -37.21 -27.83 -7.18
CA GLY A 548 -37.65 -29.16 -6.74
C GLY A 548 -38.27 -30.03 -7.83
N ALA A 549 -38.68 -29.44 -8.96
CA ALA A 549 -39.17 -30.17 -10.14
C ALA A 549 -38.04 -30.85 -10.94
N LEU A 550 -36.78 -30.45 -10.73
CA LEU A 550 -35.61 -31.05 -11.37
C LEU A 550 -35.07 -32.21 -10.51
N PRO A 551 -34.48 -33.26 -11.12
CA PRO A 551 -33.86 -34.35 -10.37
C PRO A 551 -32.49 -33.92 -9.82
N ILE A 552 -32.52 -33.00 -8.86
CA ILE A 552 -31.39 -32.37 -8.20
C ILE A 552 -31.39 -32.77 -6.73
N SER A 553 -30.20 -33.05 -6.20
CA SER A 553 -29.98 -33.18 -4.76
C SER A 553 -29.73 -31.81 -4.16
N PHE A 554 -30.18 -31.58 -2.93
CA PHE A 554 -30.02 -30.29 -2.26
C PHE A 554 -29.28 -30.45 -0.95
N ALA A 555 -28.49 -29.45 -0.61
CA ALA A 555 -28.06 -29.17 0.75
C ALA A 555 -28.43 -27.71 1.04
N ALA A 556 -29.45 -27.54 1.87
CA ALA A 556 -30.00 -26.26 2.27
C ALA A 556 -29.43 -25.87 3.64
N GLU A 557 -29.40 -24.56 3.91
CA GLU A 557 -28.88 -24.01 5.17
C GLU A 557 -27.50 -24.59 5.54
N HIS A 558 -26.59 -24.63 4.57
CA HIS A 558 -25.23 -25.17 4.72
C HIS A 558 -25.16 -26.67 5.13
N GLY A 559 -26.14 -27.47 4.72
CA GLY A 559 -26.16 -28.92 4.96
C GLY A 559 -27.00 -29.34 6.17
N ALA A 560 -27.71 -28.40 6.80
CA ALA A 560 -28.64 -28.69 7.88
C ALA A 560 -29.84 -29.52 7.42
N PHE A 561 -30.29 -29.27 6.19
CA PHE A 561 -31.29 -30.08 5.50
C PHE A 561 -30.69 -30.55 4.18
N TYR A 562 -30.92 -31.81 3.82
CA TYR A 562 -30.51 -32.31 2.51
C TYR A 562 -31.64 -33.08 1.85
N LYS A 563 -31.69 -33.04 0.51
CA LYS A 563 -32.64 -33.79 -0.29
C LYS A 563 -31.88 -34.81 -1.13
N GLU A 564 -32.26 -36.07 -1.03
CA GLU A 564 -31.68 -37.17 -1.81
C GLU A 564 -32.79 -38.10 -2.28
N ASN A 565 -32.74 -38.53 -3.54
CA ASN A 565 -33.79 -39.36 -4.17
C ASN A 565 -35.22 -38.80 -4.03
N GLY A 566 -35.35 -37.47 -4.03
CA GLY A 566 -36.64 -36.78 -3.91
C GLY A 566 -37.14 -36.57 -2.47
N VAL A 567 -36.42 -37.06 -1.45
CA VAL A 567 -36.83 -37.00 -0.04
C VAL A 567 -35.97 -36.02 0.74
N TRP A 568 -36.61 -35.13 1.52
CA TRP A 568 -35.92 -34.23 2.44
C TRP A 568 -35.60 -34.93 3.76
N HIS A 569 -34.37 -34.74 4.21
CA HIS A 569 -33.84 -35.22 5.48
C HIS A 569 -33.40 -34.01 6.31
N LYS A 570 -33.76 -34.01 7.59
CA LYS A 570 -33.29 -33.04 8.57
C LYS A 570 -32.07 -33.63 9.28
N ASN A 571 -30.92 -32.98 9.13
CA ASN A 571 -29.66 -33.43 9.73
C ASN A 571 -29.36 -32.71 11.06
N VAL A 572 -30.24 -31.78 11.47
CA VAL A 572 -30.03 -30.91 12.65
C VAL A 572 -31.08 -31.17 13.73
N HIS A 573 -30.62 -31.25 14.98
CA HIS A 573 -31.49 -31.14 16.15
C HIS A 573 -31.84 -29.66 16.40
N ALA A 574 -33.09 -29.34 16.72
CA ALA A 574 -33.51 -27.94 16.96
C ALA A 574 -32.56 -27.25 17.95
N GLN A 575 -31.89 -26.19 17.51
CA GLN A 575 -30.93 -25.45 18.32
C GLN A 575 -31.69 -24.44 19.19
N GLU A 576 -31.81 -24.71 20.49
CA GLU A 576 -32.35 -23.71 21.42
C GLU A 576 -31.28 -22.65 21.73
N TRP A 577 -31.50 -21.43 21.25
CA TRP A 577 -30.62 -20.31 21.53
C TRP A 577 -30.72 -19.88 22.99
N SER A 578 -29.61 -19.95 23.73
CA SER A 578 -29.63 -19.55 25.14
C SER A 578 -30.05 -18.08 25.34
N PRO A 579 -30.82 -17.75 26.40
CA PRO A 579 -31.20 -16.38 26.70
C PRO A 579 -30.01 -15.42 26.87
N GLY A 580 -28.89 -15.93 27.40
CA GLY A 580 -27.66 -15.18 27.55
C GLY A 580 -27.06 -14.74 26.21
N LEU A 581 -27.04 -15.65 25.22
CA LEU A 581 -26.54 -15.37 23.88
C LEU A 581 -27.37 -14.29 23.18
N LEU A 582 -28.70 -14.44 23.21
CA LEU A 582 -29.63 -13.46 22.63
C LEU A 582 -29.55 -12.10 23.34
N SER A 583 -29.32 -12.09 24.65
CA SER A 583 -29.19 -10.85 25.43
C SER A 583 -27.93 -10.07 25.04
N ILE A 584 -26.80 -10.77 24.82
CA ILE A 584 -25.57 -10.15 24.30
C ILE A 584 -25.84 -9.55 22.92
N LEU A 585 -26.40 -10.31 21.99
CA LEU A 585 -26.67 -9.82 20.63
C LEU A 585 -27.61 -8.61 20.63
N LYS A 586 -28.71 -8.66 21.39
CA LYS A 586 -29.64 -7.53 21.54
C LYS A 586 -28.98 -6.29 22.14
N LEU A 587 -28.07 -6.46 23.10
CA LEU A 587 -27.29 -5.36 23.67
C LEU A 587 -26.45 -4.68 22.57
N PHE A 588 -25.78 -5.45 21.72
CA PHE A 588 -24.98 -4.91 20.63
C PHE A 588 -25.82 -4.26 19.53
N VAL A 589 -27.01 -4.78 19.23
CA VAL A 589 -27.99 -4.09 18.38
C VAL A 589 -28.34 -2.72 18.97
N SER A 590 -28.66 -2.64 20.27
CA SER A 590 -29.04 -1.37 20.90
C SER A 590 -27.91 -0.33 20.96
N LYS A 591 -26.66 -0.80 21.06
CA LYS A 591 -25.45 0.05 21.15
C LYS A 591 -24.87 0.45 19.79
N THR A 592 -25.45 -0.05 18.69
CA THR A 592 -24.90 0.12 17.35
C THR A 592 -26.02 0.55 16.41
N PRO A 593 -26.22 1.87 16.23
CA PRO A 593 -27.26 2.40 15.35
C PRO A 593 -27.15 1.81 13.94
N ARG A 594 -28.29 1.41 13.35
CA ARG A 594 -28.40 0.76 12.02
C ARG A 594 -27.82 -0.66 11.92
N SER A 595 -27.58 -1.32 13.05
CA SER A 595 -27.39 -2.77 13.08
C SER A 595 -28.69 -3.51 13.35
N HIS A 596 -28.79 -4.78 12.97
CA HIS A 596 -29.93 -5.62 13.28
C HIS A 596 -29.52 -7.07 13.52
N LEU A 597 -30.38 -7.81 14.21
CA LEU A 597 -30.22 -9.24 14.48
C LEU A 597 -31.22 -10.03 13.63
N GLU A 598 -30.71 -10.98 12.86
CA GLU A 598 -31.47 -11.99 12.14
C GLU A 598 -31.39 -13.32 12.91
N VAL A 599 -32.53 -13.96 13.15
CA VAL A 599 -32.63 -15.24 13.88
C VAL A 599 -33.15 -16.29 12.92
N LYS A 600 -32.33 -17.31 12.64
CA LYS A 600 -32.68 -18.48 11.82
C LYS A 600 -32.86 -19.71 12.72
N GLU A 601 -33.39 -20.81 12.17
CA GLU A 601 -33.50 -22.09 12.90
C GLU A 601 -32.12 -22.64 13.32
N THR A 602 -31.08 -22.36 12.52
CA THR A 602 -29.76 -22.99 12.61
C THR A 602 -28.62 -21.99 12.86
N ALA A 603 -28.87 -20.69 12.73
CA ALA A 603 -27.88 -19.63 12.97
C ALA A 603 -28.48 -18.34 13.56
N LEU A 604 -27.64 -17.54 14.20
CA LEU A 604 -27.90 -16.14 14.56
C LEU A 604 -26.95 -15.24 13.80
N ALA A 605 -27.44 -14.19 13.14
CA ALA A 605 -26.60 -13.27 12.38
C ALA A 605 -26.82 -11.81 12.82
N TRP A 606 -25.75 -11.16 13.28
CA TRP A 606 -25.75 -9.73 13.59
C TRP A 606 -25.15 -8.94 12.43
N HIS A 607 -25.99 -8.15 11.76
CA HIS A 607 -25.64 -7.38 10.58
C HIS A 607 -25.33 -5.93 10.96
N TYR A 608 -24.20 -5.39 10.48
CA TYR A 608 -23.76 -4.03 10.78
C TYR A 608 -23.33 -3.24 9.53
N ARG A 609 -23.79 -3.67 8.36
CA ARG A 609 -23.42 -3.07 7.07
C ARG A 609 -23.79 -1.59 6.93
N GLU A 610 -24.89 -1.17 7.55
CA GLU A 610 -25.40 0.20 7.48
C GLU A 610 -24.88 1.12 8.60
N THR A 611 -24.00 0.59 9.45
CA THR A 611 -23.39 1.31 10.58
C THR A 611 -22.19 2.14 10.12
N ASP A 612 -21.80 3.14 10.91
CA ASP A 612 -20.52 3.83 10.69
C ASP A 612 -19.35 2.82 10.67
N ALA A 613 -18.43 2.95 9.70
CA ALA A 613 -17.42 1.94 9.43
C ALA A 613 -16.43 1.72 10.60
N TRP A 614 -16.12 2.77 11.36
CA TRP A 614 -15.25 2.65 12.53
C TRP A 614 -16.02 2.02 13.69
N LEU A 615 -17.21 2.54 13.99
CA LEU A 615 -18.06 2.03 15.07
C LEU A 615 -18.45 0.57 14.85
N GLY A 616 -18.84 0.21 13.62
CA GLY A 616 -19.22 -1.15 13.23
C GLY A 616 -18.09 -2.14 13.46
N ARG A 617 -16.85 -1.81 13.06
CA ARG A 617 -15.67 -2.65 13.32
C ARG A 617 -15.34 -2.79 14.80
N LEU A 618 -15.37 -1.68 15.54
CA LEU A 618 -15.15 -1.68 16.98
C LEU A 618 -16.18 -2.59 17.68
N ARG A 619 -17.47 -2.44 17.33
CA ARG A 619 -18.56 -3.22 17.92
C ARG A 619 -18.51 -4.68 17.50
N ALA A 620 -18.10 -4.98 16.27
CA ALA A 620 -17.88 -6.34 15.83
C ALA A 620 -16.80 -7.04 16.67
N GLN A 621 -15.63 -6.42 16.88
CA GLN A 621 -14.58 -6.98 17.74
C GLN A 621 -15.06 -7.19 19.19
N GLN A 622 -15.73 -6.19 19.76
CA GLN A 622 -16.27 -6.29 21.11
C GLN A 622 -17.35 -7.37 21.23
N LEU A 623 -18.19 -7.54 20.20
CA LEU A 623 -19.19 -8.59 20.14
C LEU A 623 -18.53 -9.96 20.09
N VAL A 624 -17.56 -10.18 19.19
CA VAL A 624 -16.79 -11.43 19.12
C VAL A 624 -16.19 -11.77 20.49
N ASN A 625 -15.48 -10.84 21.12
CA ASN A 625 -14.88 -11.05 22.44
C ASN A 625 -15.92 -11.40 23.53
N SER A 626 -17.11 -10.79 23.46
CA SER A 626 -18.22 -11.08 24.38
C SER A 626 -18.85 -12.46 24.13
N LEU A 627 -18.80 -12.94 22.88
CA LEU A 627 -19.41 -14.19 22.45
C LEU A 627 -18.51 -15.43 22.67
N ILE A 628 -17.18 -15.29 22.70
CA ILE A 628 -16.23 -16.42 22.78
C ILE A 628 -16.61 -17.40 23.91
N SER A 629 -16.77 -16.91 25.13
CA SER A 629 -17.00 -17.78 26.30
C SER A 629 -18.31 -18.55 26.24
N ILE A 630 -19.38 -17.91 25.75
CA ILE A 630 -20.71 -18.56 25.68
C ILE A 630 -20.81 -19.50 24.48
N CYS A 631 -20.19 -19.16 23.35
CA CYS A 631 -20.17 -19.99 22.16
C CYS A 631 -19.35 -21.26 22.40
N LEU A 632 -18.17 -21.16 23.04
CA LEU A 632 -17.36 -22.33 23.41
C LEU A 632 -18.13 -23.30 24.33
N LYS A 633 -18.86 -22.78 25.33
CA LYS A 633 -19.67 -23.61 26.24
C LYS A 633 -20.82 -24.33 25.55
N GLN A 634 -21.34 -23.77 24.46
CA GLN A 634 -22.49 -24.29 23.71
C GLN A 634 -22.07 -25.03 22.43
N ASN A 635 -20.77 -25.27 22.23
CA ASN A 635 -20.20 -25.84 21.01
C ASN A 635 -20.65 -25.10 19.74
N LEU A 636 -20.71 -23.76 19.81
CA LEU A 636 -21.05 -22.88 18.69
C LEU A 636 -19.80 -22.23 18.11
N GLN A 637 -19.79 -22.05 16.80
CA GLN A 637 -18.77 -21.34 16.06
C GLN A 637 -19.20 -19.90 15.80
N ILE A 638 -18.28 -18.96 15.98
CA ILE A 638 -18.43 -17.56 15.58
C ILE A 638 -17.76 -17.41 14.21
N MET A 639 -18.51 -16.96 13.22
CA MET A 639 -18.02 -16.66 11.89
C MET A 639 -18.13 -15.16 11.63
N GLN A 640 -17.03 -14.56 11.23
CA GLN A 640 -17.00 -13.15 10.83
C GLN A 640 -17.08 -13.07 9.31
N GLY A 641 -18.24 -12.64 8.81
CA GLY A 641 -18.48 -12.41 7.39
C GLY A 641 -18.33 -10.95 7.00
N ASN A 642 -18.65 -10.61 5.75
CA ASN A 642 -18.61 -9.23 5.29
C ASN A 642 -19.70 -8.37 5.94
N LYS A 643 -19.32 -7.63 6.97
CA LYS A 643 -20.17 -6.75 7.79
C LYS A 643 -21.31 -7.49 8.51
N VAL A 644 -21.02 -8.74 8.90
CA VAL A 644 -21.92 -9.61 9.67
C VAL A 644 -21.11 -10.48 10.63
N ILE A 645 -21.63 -10.74 11.83
CA ILE A 645 -21.16 -11.79 12.73
C ILE A 645 -22.23 -12.86 12.80
N GLU A 646 -21.92 -14.06 12.31
CA GLU A 646 -22.79 -15.23 12.34
C GLU A 646 -22.36 -16.19 13.45
N ILE A 647 -23.32 -16.76 14.17
CA ILE A 647 -23.12 -17.78 15.20
C ILE A 647 -23.92 -19.01 14.79
N LYS A 648 -23.27 -20.16 14.64
CA LYS A 648 -23.91 -21.41 14.24
C LYS A 648 -23.18 -22.65 14.77
N SER A 649 -23.77 -23.83 14.61
CA SER A 649 -23.06 -25.09 14.93
C SER A 649 -21.91 -25.34 13.95
N PRO A 650 -20.72 -25.76 14.42
CA PRO A 650 -19.60 -26.14 13.54
C PRO A 650 -19.86 -27.44 12.76
N GLU A 651 -20.87 -28.22 13.15
CA GLU A 651 -21.14 -29.55 12.59
C GLU A 651 -21.73 -29.51 11.17
N PHE A 652 -22.35 -28.38 10.78
CA PHE A 652 -23.04 -28.23 9.50
C PHE A 652 -22.45 -27.08 8.70
N THR A 653 -21.58 -27.44 7.77
CA THR A 653 -20.96 -26.52 6.79
C THR A 653 -21.15 -27.05 5.38
N LYS A 654 -20.96 -26.19 4.36
CA LYS A 654 -20.94 -26.64 2.96
C LYS A 654 -19.90 -27.77 2.75
N GLY A 655 -18.78 -27.76 3.50
CA GLY A 655 -17.79 -28.82 3.50
C GLY A 655 -18.23 -30.13 4.19
N SER A 656 -19.06 -30.05 5.23
CA SER A 656 -19.62 -31.25 5.88
C SER A 656 -20.50 -32.07 4.93
N GLU A 657 -21.27 -31.40 4.07
CA GLU A 657 -22.07 -32.06 3.04
C GLU A 657 -21.20 -32.73 1.99
N VAL A 658 -20.10 -32.09 1.57
CA VAL A 658 -19.12 -32.70 0.67
C VAL A 658 -18.60 -34.01 1.27
N ASN A 659 -18.20 -34.01 2.54
CA ASN A 659 -17.72 -35.21 3.22
C ASN A 659 -18.78 -36.32 3.22
N ARG A 660 -20.06 -35.99 3.49
CA ARG A 660 -21.17 -36.95 3.43
C ARG A 660 -21.29 -37.60 2.04
N LEU A 661 -21.27 -36.78 0.99
CA LEU A 661 -21.39 -37.24 -0.40
C LEU A 661 -20.21 -38.11 -0.84
N LEU A 662 -18.99 -37.76 -0.43
CA LEU A 662 -17.78 -38.50 -0.76
C LEU A 662 -17.65 -39.82 0.02
N LEU A 663 -18.22 -39.90 1.23
CA LEU A 663 -18.31 -41.16 1.98
C LEU A 663 -19.30 -42.15 1.32
N ALA A 664 -20.39 -41.64 0.76
CA ALA A 664 -21.43 -42.47 0.15
C ALA A 664 -21.02 -43.02 -1.23
N THR A 665 -20.17 -42.30 -1.98
CA THR A 665 -19.84 -42.66 -3.36
C THR A 665 -18.49 -42.11 -3.78
N ARG A 666 -17.75 -42.92 -4.56
CA ARG A 666 -16.55 -42.47 -5.28
C ARG A 666 -16.91 -41.85 -6.62
N TYR A 667 -16.39 -40.64 -6.87
CA TYR A 667 -16.52 -39.92 -8.14
C TYR A 667 -15.15 -39.83 -8.82
N ASP A 668 -15.13 -39.94 -10.15
CA ASP A 668 -13.91 -39.80 -10.96
C ASP A 668 -13.76 -38.40 -11.60
N PHE A 669 -14.79 -37.56 -11.47
CA PHE A 669 -14.73 -36.12 -11.71
C PHE A 669 -15.58 -35.38 -10.69
N ILE A 670 -15.06 -34.30 -10.14
CA ILE A 670 -15.78 -33.43 -9.21
C ILE A 670 -15.60 -31.98 -9.64
N LEU A 671 -16.71 -31.29 -9.86
CA LEU A 671 -16.77 -29.85 -10.07
C LEU A 671 -17.47 -29.21 -8.87
N ALA A 672 -16.87 -28.16 -8.29
CA ALA A 672 -17.51 -27.34 -7.28
C ALA A 672 -17.40 -25.86 -7.63
N MET A 673 -18.51 -25.12 -7.56
CA MET A 673 -18.56 -23.70 -7.89
C MET A 673 -19.23 -22.91 -6.75
N GLY A 674 -18.63 -21.79 -6.37
CA GLY A 674 -19.08 -20.95 -5.25
C GLY A 674 -18.45 -19.56 -5.25
N ASP A 675 -19.05 -18.57 -4.60
CA ASP A 675 -18.63 -17.17 -4.61
C ASP A 675 -18.18 -16.65 -3.23
N ASP A 676 -18.64 -17.25 -2.13
CA ASP A 676 -18.52 -16.68 -0.79
C ASP A 676 -17.53 -17.44 0.11
N THR A 677 -17.22 -16.90 1.29
CA THR A 677 -16.25 -17.53 2.21
C THR A 677 -16.70 -18.90 2.73
N THR A 678 -18.00 -19.21 2.73
CA THR A 678 -18.50 -20.52 3.14
C THR A 678 -18.25 -21.58 2.07
N ASP A 679 -18.15 -21.18 0.79
CA ASP A 679 -17.73 -22.06 -0.30
C ASP A 679 -16.28 -22.48 -0.20
N ASP A 680 -15.43 -21.70 0.48
CA ASP A 680 -14.06 -22.12 0.71
C ASP A 680 -13.99 -23.38 1.59
N ASP A 681 -14.96 -23.59 2.49
CA ASP A 681 -15.07 -24.84 3.25
C ASP A 681 -15.46 -26.03 2.34
N MET A 682 -16.32 -25.79 1.35
CA MET A 682 -16.64 -26.75 0.29
C MET A 682 -15.38 -27.10 -0.51
N PHE A 683 -14.58 -26.11 -0.91
CA PHE A 683 -13.35 -26.35 -1.67
C PHE A 683 -12.28 -27.10 -0.87
N LYS A 684 -12.11 -26.79 0.41
CA LYS A 684 -11.14 -27.47 1.30
C LYS A 684 -11.50 -28.92 1.59
N ALA A 685 -12.79 -29.24 1.64
CA ALA A 685 -13.26 -30.62 1.86
C ALA A 685 -13.09 -31.52 0.63
N LEU A 686 -12.84 -30.94 -0.55
CA LEU A 686 -12.68 -31.69 -1.79
C LEU A 686 -11.25 -32.19 -2.00
N PRO A 687 -11.05 -33.31 -2.70
CA PRO A 687 -9.71 -33.78 -3.05
C PRO A 687 -9.01 -32.80 -4.00
N VAL A 688 -7.68 -32.75 -3.96
CA VAL A 688 -6.85 -31.85 -4.79
C VAL A 688 -7.12 -32.02 -6.30
N THR A 689 -7.58 -33.19 -6.72
CA THR A 689 -7.95 -33.49 -8.11
C THR A 689 -9.26 -32.83 -8.56
N ALA A 690 -10.10 -32.36 -7.63
CA ALA A 690 -11.37 -31.71 -7.96
C ALA A 690 -11.15 -30.39 -8.72
N VAL A 691 -12.12 -30.03 -9.55
CA VAL A 691 -12.20 -28.73 -10.22
C VAL A 691 -12.99 -27.80 -9.31
N THR A 692 -12.29 -26.98 -8.53
CA THR A 692 -12.92 -25.97 -7.66
C THR A 692 -12.83 -24.59 -8.30
N VAL A 693 -13.97 -23.94 -8.48
CA VAL A 693 -14.10 -22.67 -9.21
C VAL A 693 -14.70 -21.61 -8.28
N LYS A 694 -13.91 -20.60 -7.96
CA LYS A 694 -14.37 -19.42 -7.23
C LYS A 694 -14.99 -18.40 -8.18
N ILE A 695 -16.21 -17.95 -7.92
CA ILE A 695 -16.87 -16.89 -8.67
C ILE A 695 -16.55 -15.53 -8.06
N GLY A 696 -16.31 -14.54 -8.91
CA GLY A 696 -15.94 -13.19 -8.48
C GLY A 696 -14.48 -13.15 -8.02
N THR A 697 -14.30 -12.86 -6.74
CA THR A 697 -12.97 -12.62 -6.15
C THR A 697 -12.25 -13.96 -5.93
N ALA A 698 -11.07 -14.16 -6.53
CA ALA A 698 -10.36 -15.45 -6.47
C ALA A 698 -10.16 -15.99 -5.04
N SER A 699 -10.03 -17.29 -4.82
CA SER A 699 -9.77 -17.85 -3.48
C SER A 699 -8.43 -18.57 -3.46
N GLU A 700 -7.77 -18.59 -2.30
CA GLU A 700 -6.60 -19.46 -2.09
C GLU A 700 -7.01 -20.94 -2.13
N SER A 701 -8.18 -21.27 -1.59
CA SER A 701 -8.75 -22.61 -1.50
C SER A 701 -9.21 -23.18 -2.85
N ALA A 702 -9.64 -22.30 -3.77
CA ALA A 702 -10.08 -22.71 -5.10
C ALA A 702 -8.90 -22.84 -6.08
N ARG A 703 -8.96 -23.85 -6.97
CA ARG A 703 -7.97 -24.05 -8.04
C ARG A 703 -8.16 -23.08 -9.19
N TYR A 704 -9.40 -22.71 -9.47
CA TYR A 704 -9.76 -21.85 -10.58
C TYR A 704 -10.64 -20.68 -10.15
N ASN A 705 -10.69 -19.64 -10.98
CA ASN A 705 -11.51 -18.46 -10.77
C ASN A 705 -12.24 -18.05 -12.06
N LEU A 706 -13.53 -17.75 -11.93
CA LEU A 706 -14.32 -17.02 -12.90
C LEU A 706 -14.58 -15.61 -12.35
N PRO A 707 -13.97 -14.55 -12.92
CA PRO A 707 -14.03 -13.22 -12.32
C PRO A 707 -15.42 -12.57 -12.31
N VAL A 708 -16.32 -13.01 -13.19
CA VAL A 708 -17.66 -12.41 -13.33
C VAL A 708 -18.71 -13.50 -13.16
N GLN A 709 -19.72 -13.25 -12.32
CA GLN A 709 -20.81 -14.18 -12.06
C GLN A 709 -21.58 -14.58 -13.33
N THR A 710 -21.73 -13.65 -14.28
CA THR A 710 -22.42 -13.91 -15.54
C THR A 710 -21.74 -14.97 -16.41
N ASP A 711 -20.46 -15.26 -16.17
CA ASP A 711 -19.71 -16.28 -16.92
C ASP A 711 -19.99 -17.71 -16.41
N THR A 712 -20.62 -17.86 -15.24
CA THR A 712 -20.97 -19.16 -14.65
C THR A 712 -21.87 -19.99 -15.57
N LEU A 713 -22.93 -19.39 -16.12
CA LEU A 713 -23.87 -20.11 -16.97
C LEU A 713 -23.24 -20.51 -18.32
N PRO A 714 -22.55 -19.61 -19.07
CA PRO A 714 -21.77 -19.99 -20.24
C PRO A 714 -20.73 -21.08 -19.97
N PHE A 715 -20.06 -21.06 -18.81
CA PHE A 715 -19.13 -22.11 -18.40
C PHE A 715 -19.80 -23.48 -18.31
N LEU A 716 -20.94 -23.57 -17.60
CA LEU A 716 -21.71 -24.81 -17.46
C LEU A 716 -22.27 -25.30 -18.79
N GLN A 717 -22.77 -24.40 -19.63
CA GLN A 717 -23.26 -24.73 -20.97
C GLN A 717 -22.14 -25.30 -21.83
N ARG A 718 -20.97 -24.65 -21.85
CA ARG A 718 -19.80 -25.11 -22.58
C ARG A 718 -19.30 -26.46 -22.07
N LEU A 719 -19.35 -26.71 -20.76
CA LEU A 719 -18.98 -27.99 -20.17
C LEU A 719 -19.77 -29.16 -20.77
N THR A 720 -21.07 -28.95 -21.05
CA THR A 720 -21.97 -29.98 -21.60
C THR A 720 -21.95 -30.09 -23.14
N ASP A 721 -21.30 -29.15 -23.85
CA ASP A 721 -21.31 -29.11 -25.31
C ASP A 721 -20.39 -30.19 -25.92
N LYS A 722 -21.02 -31.24 -26.48
CA LYS A 722 -20.33 -32.36 -27.14
C LYS A 722 -19.81 -32.02 -28.55
N SER A 723 -20.18 -30.88 -29.13
CA SER A 723 -19.81 -30.50 -30.50
C SER A 723 -18.33 -30.12 -30.65
N VAL A 724 -17.73 -29.57 -29.60
CA VAL A 724 -16.32 -29.14 -29.56
C VAL A 724 -15.36 -30.34 -29.61
N VAL A 725 -15.72 -31.45 -28.98
CA VAL A 725 -14.91 -32.69 -29.02
C VAL A 725 -14.94 -33.37 -30.39
N LYS A 726 -16.06 -33.29 -31.12
CA LYS A 726 -16.11 -33.75 -32.52
C LYS A 726 -15.21 -32.92 -33.45
N ALA A 727 -15.02 -31.64 -33.18
CA ALA A 727 -14.10 -30.78 -33.93
C ALA A 727 -12.63 -31.07 -33.58
N ALA A 728 -12.30 -31.26 -32.29
CA ALA A 728 -10.96 -31.59 -31.81
C ALA A 728 -10.51 -33.01 -32.22
N LEU A 729 -11.41 -33.99 -32.21
CA LEU A 729 -11.13 -35.34 -32.74
C LEU A 729 -10.93 -35.31 -34.26
N LYS A 730 -11.70 -34.48 -35.00
CA LYS A 730 -11.51 -34.32 -36.45
C LYS A 730 -10.18 -33.65 -36.83
N SER A 731 -9.67 -32.73 -36.03
CA SER A 731 -8.35 -32.11 -36.25
C SER A 731 -7.20 -33.04 -35.83
N GLY A 732 -7.33 -33.75 -34.71
CA GLY A 732 -6.35 -34.74 -34.24
C GLY A 732 -6.20 -35.95 -35.17
N LEU A 733 -7.32 -36.50 -35.69
CA LEU A 733 -7.30 -37.59 -36.67
C LEU A 733 -6.70 -37.14 -38.01
N LYS A 734 -6.96 -35.91 -38.48
CA LYS A 734 -6.32 -35.37 -39.69
C LYS A 734 -4.81 -35.21 -39.53
N GLY A 735 -4.34 -34.75 -38.36
CA GLY A 735 -2.92 -34.58 -38.07
C GLY A 735 -2.15 -35.90 -37.90
N GLN A 736 -2.78 -36.91 -37.31
CA GLN A 736 -2.17 -38.25 -37.18
C GLN A 736 -2.16 -39.02 -38.51
N LEU A 737 -3.20 -38.90 -39.34
CA LEU A 737 -3.21 -39.49 -40.68
C LEU A 737 -2.21 -38.78 -41.62
N SER A 738 -2.05 -37.45 -41.55
CA SER A 738 -1.04 -36.75 -42.36
C SER A 738 0.39 -37.12 -41.93
N SER A 739 0.63 -37.22 -40.61
CA SER A 739 1.92 -37.66 -40.05
C SER A 739 2.28 -39.10 -40.44
N ALA A 740 1.32 -40.03 -40.40
CA ALA A 740 1.54 -41.41 -40.81
C ALA A 740 1.75 -41.56 -42.34
N ILE A 741 1.05 -40.75 -43.15
CA ILE A 741 1.23 -40.72 -44.61
C ILE A 741 2.58 -40.10 -44.99
N ASP A 742 3.03 -39.03 -44.32
CA ASP A 742 4.36 -38.43 -44.55
C ASP A 742 5.50 -39.34 -44.07
N PHE A 743 5.29 -40.10 -43.00
CA PHE A 743 6.23 -41.13 -42.55
C PHE A 743 6.33 -42.29 -43.56
N LEU A 744 5.20 -42.78 -44.09
CA LEU A 744 5.18 -43.82 -45.13
C LEU A 744 5.76 -43.34 -46.47
N LYS A 745 5.52 -42.08 -46.86
CA LYS A 745 6.14 -41.48 -48.06
C LYS A 745 7.66 -41.34 -47.92
N ARG A 746 8.17 -41.07 -46.71
CA ARG A 746 9.61 -41.04 -46.44
C ARG A 746 10.29 -42.42 -46.49
N ILE A 747 9.55 -43.49 -46.19
CA ILE A 747 10.07 -44.87 -46.28
C ILE A 747 10.08 -45.40 -47.72
N ILE A 748 9.17 -44.92 -48.58
CA ILE A 748 9.06 -45.38 -49.99
C ILE A 748 10.03 -44.61 -50.92
N ASN A 749 10.54 -43.44 -50.50
CA ASN A 749 11.47 -42.61 -51.28
C ASN A 749 12.93 -42.66 -50.78
N HIS A 750 13.35 -43.73 -50.11
CA HIS A 750 14.75 -43.97 -49.75
C HIS A 750 15.26 -45.31 -50.25
#